data_AF-A0A834TBJ2-F1
#
_entry.id   AF-A0A834TBJ2-F1
#
_cell.length_a   1.000
_cell.length_b   1.000
_cell.length_c   1.000
_cell.angle_alpha   90.00
_cell.angle_beta   90.00
_cell.angle_gamma   90.00
#
_symmetry.space_group_name_H-M   'P 1'
#
loop_
_entity.id
_entity.type
_entity.pdbx_description
1 polymer ?
#
loop_
_entity_poly.entity_id
_entity_poly.type
_entity_poly.pdbx_seq_one_letter_code
_entity_poly.pdbx_strand_id
1 'polypeptide(L)'
;MLPQICRVEKVFVEGTITGSVVHFDWVRNVDVHNSGVISVSGLGCTGGLGRGRYIENGLGSGGGHGGNGGDGYYDGNFIEGGTTYGNANLPCELGSGSGNNSLAGATAGGGIIVMGALEHSLTSLTLNGALRADGESFGEGIREQEGRLISGIGPGGGSGGTILLFVQTLVLGESSIISTNGGDGSPGGGGGGGGGRVHFHWSDIPVGDEYIPLARVKGSIITRGGVGGGQGLPGKNGTLSGKACPKGLYGIFCEECPVGTFKNASGSDKSLCHDCPPNELPHRAIYVPVRGGVTETPCPYKCISDRYHLPNCNTAFEELVYTFGGPWIFGLLLLGLLIVLALVLSVARMKYVGGDDIPALLPARHDTRINHSFPFLESLNEIIETNRSEESQSHVHRLYFQGPNTFGEPWHLSHCPPEQVKDIVFEDAFNRFVDEINSLATYHWWEGSIYSILCIIAYPLAWSWLQRRRRKKLQQLREFVRSEYDHACLRSCRSRALYEGLKVAATSDLMLAYLDFFLGGDEKRSVMPPRLHQRFPMSIVFGGDGSYMAPFSLNSDNILTSIMSQSVPPTIWYRLVAGLNAQLRLVCRGHLKISFRHVISWLDLYANPTLDTYGVRVDLAWFQPTASGYCQFGLVVHATKNESMSPSLQNHDDSRITEKESSFLRGHSNPVGHLTSNEQLITPRKMAGGILNAKSLKTLKEKITINYLFGFILYNTKPVGHQDLVGLVISIILLGDFILVLLTLLQMYSLSLLNFLLVLFVLPLGVLFPFPSGINALFSQGPRKSAVLARLYALWNITSLVNVVVAFFCGFIHYTAYSNKLHSNFKSWNFSMDESEWWILPSGLALCKIIQERLVNRHVANQEIQDPSLYSNDPNVFWQS
;
A
#
# COMPACT_ATOMS: atom_id res chain seq x y z
N MET A 1 -48.30 -40.45 50.20
CA MET A 1 -48.62 -41.22 48.98
C MET A 1 -49.43 -40.27 48.09
N LEU A 2 -48.75 -39.50 47.24
CA LEU A 2 -49.42 -38.61 46.27
C LEU A 2 -50.11 -39.50 45.23
N PRO A 3 -51.39 -39.30 44.90
CA PRO A 3 -52.04 -40.10 43.88
C PRO A 3 -51.27 -39.93 42.57
N GLN A 4 -50.84 -41.05 41.98
CA GLN A 4 -50.34 -41.05 40.60
C GLN A 4 -51.51 -40.70 39.69
N ILE A 5 -51.65 -39.42 39.36
CA ILE A 5 -52.64 -38.98 38.40
C ILE A 5 -52.13 -39.41 37.02
N CYS A 6 -52.92 -40.23 36.32
CA CYS A 6 -52.56 -40.75 35.00
C CYS A 6 -52.68 -39.63 33.95
N ARG A 7 -51.55 -39.15 33.44
CA ARG A 7 -51.49 -38.22 32.30
C ARG A 7 -51.26 -39.01 31.01
N VAL A 8 -51.94 -38.63 29.93
CA VAL A 8 -51.70 -39.23 28.61
C VAL A 8 -50.46 -38.59 27.98
N GLU A 9 -49.41 -39.37 27.74
CA GLU A 9 -48.17 -38.86 27.14
C GLU A 9 -48.33 -38.45 25.67
N LYS A 10 -49.17 -39.16 24.91
CA LYS A 10 -49.32 -38.90 23.47
C LYS A 10 -50.66 -39.37 22.93
N VAL A 11 -51.31 -38.55 22.10
CA VAL A 11 -52.50 -38.89 21.31
C VAL A 11 -52.17 -38.78 19.83
N PHE A 12 -52.51 -39.82 19.06
CA PHE A 12 -52.33 -39.86 17.61
C PHE A 12 -53.71 -39.90 16.93
N VAL A 13 -53.98 -38.96 16.01
CA VAL A 13 -55.26 -38.84 15.31
C VAL A 13 -55.05 -39.11 13.82
N GLU A 14 -55.54 -40.25 13.34
CA GLU A 14 -55.47 -40.64 11.92
C GLU A 14 -56.82 -40.61 11.20
N GLY A 15 -57.93 -40.58 11.94
CA GLY A 15 -59.30 -40.51 11.43
C GLY A 15 -60.01 -39.22 11.82
N THR A 16 -61.35 -39.22 11.75
CA THR A 16 -62.15 -38.03 12.05
C THR A 16 -62.69 -38.05 13.48
N ILE A 17 -62.46 -36.98 14.24
CA ILE A 17 -63.10 -36.73 15.54
C ILE A 17 -64.11 -35.61 15.36
N THR A 18 -65.36 -35.86 15.73
CA THR A 18 -66.45 -34.88 15.65
C THR A 18 -67.18 -34.72 16.97
N GLY A 19 -67.71 -33.51 17.19
CA GLY A 19 -68.50 -33.16 18.37
C GLY A 19 -68.77 -31.66 18.42
N SER A 20 -69.78 -31.22 19.17
CA SER A 20 -70.04 -29.78 19.37
C SER A 20 -68.95 -29.11 20.20
N VAL A 21 -68.37 -29.85 21.15
CA VAL A 21 -67.23 -29.43 21.97
C VAL A 21 -66.25 -30.60 22.03
N VAL A 22 -65.02 -30.38 21.57
CA VAL A 22 -63.93 -31.36 21.64
C VAL A 22 -62.82 -30.77 22.50
N HIS A 23 -62.57 -31.37 23.66
CA HIS A 23 -61.54 -30.92 24.60
C HIS A 23 -60.53 -32.04 24.87
N PHE A 24 -59.27 -31.79 24.54
CA PHE A 24 -58.15 -32.64 24.92
C PHE A 24 -57.55 -32.12 26.22
N ASP A 25 -57.90 -32.74 27.35
CA ASP A 25 -57.38 -32.41 28.68
C ASP A 25 -56.43 -33.50 29.20
N TRP A 26 -55.48 -33.14 30.07
CA TRP A 26 -54.47 -34.05 30.64
C TRP A 26 -53.63 -34.81 29.61
N VAL A 27 -53.39 -34.19 28.44
CA VAL A 27 -52.51 -34.73 27.38
C VAL A 27 -51.19 -33.97 27.36
N ARG A 28 -50.08 -34.65 27.06
CA ARG A 28 -48.77 -34.00 26.88
C ARG A 28 -48.50 -33.65 25.42
N ASN A 29 -48.74 -34.57 24.50
CA ASN A 29 -48.51 -34.34 23.06
C ASN A 29 -49.72 -34.79 22.22
N VAL A 30 -50.09 -34.00 21.23
CA VAL A 30 -51.13 -34.35 20.26
C VAL A 30 -50.54 -34.26 18.85
N ASP A 31 -50.60 -35.37 18.13
CA ASP A 31 -50.16 -35.47 16.74
C ASP A 31 -51.35 -35.81 15.84
N VAL A 32 -51.72 -34.89 14.96
CA VAL A 32 -52.77 -35.08 13.96
C VAL A 32 -52.11 -35.39 12.62
N HIS A 33 -52.22 -36.65 12.20
CA HIS A 33 -51.64 -37.15 10.97
C HIS A 33 -52.30 -36.50 9.73
N ASN A 34 -51.69 -36.63 8.55
CA ASN A 34 -52.20 -36.03 7.30
C ASN A 34 -53.65 -36.45 6.97
N SER A 35 -54.03 -37.66 7.36
CA SER A 35 -55.40 -38.20 7.20
C SER A 35 -56.35 -37.82 8.34
N GLY A 36 -55.81 -37.33 9.47
CA GLY A 36 -56.56 -37.00 10.67
C GLY A 36 -57.29 -35.66 10.55
N VAL A 37 -58.55 -35.63 11.00
CA VAL A 37 -59.37 -34.42 10.98
C VAL A 37 -60.12 -34.29 12.29
N ILE A 38 -59.97 -33.16 12.98
CA ILE A 38 -60.79 -32.83 14.14
C ILE A 38 -61.76 -31.75 13.67
N SER A 39 -63.03 -32.10 13.50
CA SER A 39 -64.04 -31.21 12.93
C SER A 39 -65.21 -31.02 13.88
N VAL A 40 -65.43 -29.78 14.25
CA VAL A 40 -66.61 -29.30 14.97
C VAL A 40 -67.43 -28.36 14.07
N SER A 41 -67.27 -28.47 12.75
CA SER A 41 -67.91 -27.57 11.79
C SER A 41 -69.42 -27.79 11.76
N GLY A 42 -70.21 -26.71 11.77
CA GLY A 42 -71.68 -26.77 11.79
C GLY A 42 -72.30 -27.42 13.04
N LEU A 43 -71.50 -27.68 14.08
CA LEU A 43 -71.96 -28.31 15.33
C LEU A 43 -72.13 -27.33 16.50
N GLY A 44 -72.14 -26.03 16.19
CA GLY A 44 -72.40 -24.93 17.12
C GLY A 44 -73.88 -24.63 17.29
N CYS A 45 -74.20 -23.39 17.66
CA CYS A 45 -75.58 -22.98 17.87
C CYS A 45 -76.23 -22.65 16.52
N THR A 46 -77.45 -23.16 16.28
CA THR A 46 -78.32 -22.75 15.16
C THR A 46 -78.92 -21.35 15.36
N GLY A 47 -79.09 -20.96 16.63
CA GLY A 47 -79.30 -19.58 17.07
C GLY A 47 -78.04 -19.05 17.75
N GLY A 48 -78.17 -18.19 18.75
CA GLY A 48 -77.03 -17.75 19.58
C GLY A 48 -76.97 -16.24 19.81
N LEU A 49 -75.90 -15.81 20.49
CA LEU A 49 -75.68 -14.42 20.91
C LEU A 49 -75.50 -13.47 19.72
N GLY A 50 -74.86 -13.95 18.66
CA GLY A 50 -74.65 -13.22 17.41
C GLY A 50 -75.49 -13.79 16.28
N ARG A 51 -76.69 -14.31 16.59
CA ARG A 51 -77.58 -14.86 15.55
C ARG A 51 -77.88 -13.82 14.47
N GLY A 52 -77.97 -14.28 13.22
CA GLY A 52 -78.51 -13.48 12.13
C GLY A 52 -79.95 -13.03 12.41
N ARG A 53 -80.34 -11.90 11.84
CA ARG A 53 -81.72 -11.43 11.80
C ARG A 53 -82.46 -12.10 10.64
N TYR A 54 -83.73 -12.37 10.86
CA TYR A 54 -84.56 -13.15 9.95
C TYR A 54 -85.89 -12.45 9.69
N ILE A 55 -86.38 -12.47 8.44
CA ILE A 55 -87.69 -11.94 8.03
C ILE A 55 -88.60 -13.10 7.62
N GLU A 56 -89.92 -12.98 7.87
CA GLU A 56 -90.95 -14.02 7.65
C GLU A 56 -90.90 -14.74 6.27
N ASN A 57 -90.32 -14.11 5.25
CA ASN A 57 -90.22 -14.62 3.87
C ASN A 57 -89.11 -15.67 3.61
N GLY A 58 -88.41 -16.19 4.62
CA GLY A 58 -87.36 -17.20 4.40
C GLY A 58 -85.93 -16.66 4.36
N LEU A 59 -85.75 -15.33 4.28
CA LEU A 59 -84.44 -14.69 4.13
C LEU A 59 -83.84 -14.29 5.48
N GLY A 60 -82.56 -14.61 5.68
CA GLY A 60 -81.81 -14.29 6.88
C GLY A 60 -80.43 -13.67 6.59
N SER A 61 -79.92 -12.91 7.54
CA SER A 61 -78.54 -12.44 7.56
C SER A 61 -77.61 -13.48 8.18
N GLY A 62 -76.30 -13.30 8.01
CA GLY A 62 -75.31 -14.25 8.53
C GLY A 62 -75.18 -14.17 10.04
N GLY A 63 -74.85 -15.29 10.68
CA GLY A 63 -74.45 -15.30 12.09
C GLY A 63 -73.10 -14.59 12.28
N GLY A 64 -72.89 -13.94 13.41
CA GLY A 64 -71.62 -13.32 13.81
C GLY A 64 -71.01 -14.03 15.01
N HIS A 65 -69.71 -14.30 14.97
CA HIS A 65 -68.90 -14.81 16.07
C HIS A 65 -67.44 -14.68 15.64
N GLY A 66 -66.57 -14.00 16.41
CA GLY A 66 -65.23 -13.64 15.95
C GLY A 66 -65.24 -12.44 15.01
N GLY A 67 -65.92 -12.56 13.86
CA GLY A 67 -66.29 -11.49 12.94
C GLY A 67 -67.80 -11.24 12.95
N ASN A 68 -68.23 -10.08 12.44
CA ASN A 68 -69.66 -9.81 12.22
C ASN A 68 -70.17 -10.64 11.03
N GLY A 69 -71.40 -11.14 11.13
CA GLY A 69 -72.12 -11.69 10.00
C GLY A 69 -72.39 -10.63 8.94
N GLY A 70 -72.51 -11.07 7.69
CA GLY A 70 -72.86 -10.24 6.56
C GLY A 70 -74.36 -9.93 6.54
N ASP A 71 -74.69 -8.75 6.03
CA ASP A 71 -76.08 -8.31 5.92
C ASP A 71 -76.80 -9.09 4.80
N GLY A 72 -78.02 -9.53 5.07
CA GLY A 72 -78.89 -10.10 4.03
C GLY A 72 -79.51 -8.99 3.16
N TYR A 73 -79.98 -9.32 1.97
CA TYR A 73 -80.62 -8.35 1.05
C TYR A 73 -81.95 -8.87 0.52
N TYR A 74 -83.03 -8.12 0.76
CA TYR A 74 -84.36 -8.41 0.23
C TYR A 74 -85.05 -7.13 -0.24
N ASP A 75 -85.53 -7.13 -1.49
CA ASP A 75 -86.45 -6.12 -2.03
C ASP A 75 -86.02 -4.66 -1.73
N GLY A 76 -84.75 -4.32 -2.03
CA GLY A 76 -84.21 -2.98 -1.82
C GLY A 76 -83.63 -2.70 -0.43
N ASN A 77 -83.86 -3.57 0.56
CA ASN A 77 -83.48 -3.35 1.96
C ASN A 77 -82.42 -4.36 2.45
N PHE A 78 -81.50 -3.89 3.31
CA PHE A 78 -80.53 -4.73 4.00
C PHE A 78 -81.05 -5.19 5.37
N ILE A 79 -80.76 -6.45 5.70
CA ILE A 79 -81.05 -7.09 6.98
C ILE A 79 -79.73 -7.20 7.73
N GLU A 80 -79.57 -6.44 8.82
CA GLU A 80 -78.32 -6.42 9.60
C GLU A 80 -77.86 -7.83 10.02
N GLY A 81 -76.59 -8.13 9.76
CA GLY A 81 -75.89 -9.34 10.19
C GLY A 81 -75.72 -9.45 11.70
N GLY A 82 -75.42 -10.66 12.17
CA GLY A 82 -75.10 -10.91 13.57
C GLY A 82 -73.85 -10.16 14.03
N THR A 83 -73.86 -9.62 15.25
CA THR A 83 -72.70 -8.94 15.85
C THR A 83 -71.70 -9.95 16.43
N THR A 84 -70.42 -9.60 16.45
CA THR A 84 -69.39 -10.38 17.17
C THR A 84 -69.60 -10.31 18.69
N TYR A 85 -69.27 -11.40 19.41
CA TYR A 85 -69.39 -11.51 20.87
C TYR A 85 -68.26 -12.36 21.46
N GLY A 86 -68.22 -12.46 22.79
CA GLY A 86 -67.23 -13.24 23.53
C GLY A 86 -65.87 -12.55 23.69
N ASN A 87 -64.93 -13.22 24.34
CA ASN A 87 -63.59 -12.70 24.59
C ASN A 87 -62.58 -13.23 23.57
N ALA A 88 -61.94 -12.33 22.81
CA ALA A 88 -60.91 -12.73 21.85
C ALA A 88 -59.66 -13.36 22.50
N ASN A 89 -59.31 -12.98 23.73
CA ASN A 89 -58.09 -13.44 24.42
C ASN A 89 -58.29 -14.71 25.25
N LEU A 90 -59.53 -15.18 25.37
CA LEU A 90 -59.87 -16.45 25.99
C LEU A 90 -61.25 -16.88 25.45
N PRO A 91 -61.35 -17.24 24.16
CA PRO A 91 -62.63 -17.57 23.54
C PRO A 91 -63.12 -18.93 24.05
N CYS A 92 -64.38 -18.98 24.48
CA CYS A 92 -65.01 -20.18 25.04
C CYS A 92 -66.46 -20.36 24.54
N GLU A 93 -66.85 -19.62 23.51
CA GLU A 93 -68.20 -19.59 23.00
C GLU A 93 -68.35 -20.38 21.70
N LEU A 94 -69.52 -21.02 21.52
CA LEU A 94 -69.92 -21.65 20.26
C LEU A 94 -70.24 -20.57 19.22
N GLY A 95 -70.03 -20.87 17.94
CA GLY A 95 -70.50 -20.04 16.84
C GLY A 95 -72.02 -19.95 16.81
N SER A 96 -72.54 -18.82 16.32
CA SER A 96 -73.97 -18.57 16.12
C SER A 96 -74.43 -18.84 14.70
N GLY A 97 -75.66 -19.31 14.56
CA GLY A 97 -76.30 -19.57 13.27
C GLY A 97 -77.02 -18.37 12.66
N SER A 98 -77.69 -18.59 11.55
CA SER A 98 -78.33 -17.55 10.73
C SER A 98 -79.68 -17.04 11.23
N GLY A 99 -80.25 -17.61 12.31
CA GLY A 99 -81.53 -17.12 12.84
C GLY A 99 -82.40 -18.18 13.52
N ASN A 100 -83.71 -18.16 13.23
CA ASN A 100 -84.71 -18.88 14.01
C ASN A 100 -84.71 -20.41 13.73
N ASN A 101 -84.48 -21.20 14.79
CA ASN A 101 -84.41 -22.66 14.77
C ASN A 101 -85.70 -23.38 14.30
N SER A 102 -86.84 -22.70 14.26
CA SER A 102 -88.13 -23.31 13.95
C SER A 102 -88.43 -23.49 12.45
N LEU A 103 -87.52 -23.10 11.57
CA LEU A 103 -87.69 -23.11 10.10
C LEU A 103 -86.76 -24.11 9.43
N ALA A 104 -87.26 -24.80 8.40
CA ALA A 104 -86.46 -25.71 7.59
C ALA A 104 -85.35 -24.94 6.84
N GLY A 105 -84.09 -25.29 7.10
CA GLY A 105 -82.92 -24.73 6.39
C GLY A 105 -82.05 -23.76 7.20
N ALA A 106 -82.31 -23.52 8.49
CA ALA A 106 -81.44 -22.69 9.35
C ALA A 106 -80.02 -23.28 9.46
N THR A 107 -78.99 -22.45 9.30
CA THR A 107 -77.58 -22.88 9.39
C THR A 107 -77.05 -22.78 10.82
N ALA A 108 -76.24 -23.74 11.23
CA ALA A 108 -75.56 -23.76 12.51
C ALA A 108 -74.19 -23.06 12.46
N GLY A 109 -73.79 -22.44 13.56
CA GLY A 109 -72.40 -21.99 13.74
C GLY A 109 -71.43 -23.15 13.94
N GLY A 110 -70.12 -22.86 14.01
CA GLY A 110 -69.08 -23.84 14.36
C GLY A 110 -69.02 -24.14 15.87
N GLY A 111 -68.53 -25.32 16.22
CA GLY A 111 -68.33 -25.78 17.60
C GLY A 111 -67.05 -25.24 18.27
N ILE A 112 -66.64 -25.85 19.39
CA ILE A 112 -65.42 -25.47 20.14
C ILE A 112 -64.40 -26.60 20.11
N ILE A 113 -63.14 -26.29 19.78
CA ILE A 113 -61.98 -27.16 19.99
C ILE A 113 -61.09 -26.54 21.07
N VAL A 114 -60.84 -27.27 22.15
CA VAL A 114 -59.88 -26.89 23.19
C VAL A 114 -58.77 -27.93 23.26
N MET A 115 -57.52 -27.46 23.22
CA MET A 115 -56.32 -28.30 23.34
C MET A 115 -55.55 -27.88 24.60
N GLY A 116 -55.50 -28.74 25.60
CA GLY A 116 -54.88 -28.46 26.91
C GLY A 116 -55.76 -27.61 27.83
N ALA A 117 -55.16 -27.14 28.93
CA ALA A 117 -55.77 -26.24 29.90
C ALA A 117 -54.73 -25.28 30.50
N LEU A 118 -55.17 -24.28 31.28
CA LEU A 118 -54.28 -23.33 31.96
C LEU A 118 -53.30 -24.01 32.92
N GLU A 119 -53.74 -25.02 33.67
CA GLU A 119 -52.90 -25.78 34.62
C GLU A 119 -52.11 -26.91 33.94
N HIS A 120 -52.63 -27.41 32.81
CA HIS A 120 -52.11 -28.57 32.10
C HIS A 120 -52.02 -28.27 30.60
N SER A 121 -51.05 -27.43 30.23
CA SER A 121 -50.77 -27.16 28.81
C SER A 121 -50.12 -28.36 28.13
N LEU A 122 -50.34 -28.45 26.82
CA LEU A 122 -49.65 -29.39 25.95
C LEU A 122 -48.20 -28.97 25.79
N THR A 123 -47.28 -29.93 25.90
CA THR A 123 -45.86 -29.68 25.58
C THR A 123 -45.68 -29.48 24.07
N SER A 124 -46.40 -30.25 23.25
CA SER A 124 -46.32 -30.12 21.80
C SER A 124 -47.61 -30.47 21.08
N LEU A 125 -47.98 -29.67 20.07
CA LEU A 125 -49.04 -29.95 19.11
C LEU A 125 -48.44 -30.00 17.71
N THR A 126 -48.47 -31.18 17.08
CA THR A 126 -48.06 -31.37 15.69
C THR A 126 -49.30 -31.60 14.83
N LEU A 127 -49.56 -30.68 13.90
CA LEU A 127 -50.70 -30.74 12.99
C LEU A 127 -50.20 -30.90 11.57
N ASN A 128 -50.48 -32.04 10.94
CA ASN A 128 -50.29 -32.26 9.51
C ASN A 128 -51.61 -32.44 8.74
N GLY A 129 -52.68 -32.85 9.45
CA GLY A 129 -54.06 -32.91 8.97
C GLY A 129 -54.82 -31.60 9.18
N ALA A 130 -56.08 -31.66 9.63
CA ALA A 130 -56.93 -30.47 9.76
C ALA A 130 -57.65 -30.33 11.12
N LEU A 131 -57.71 -29.10 11.62
CA LEU A 131 -58.63 -28.66 12.68
C LEU A 131 -59.69 -27.75 12.04
N ARG A 132 -60.97 -28.10 12.13
CA ARG A 132 -62.06 -27.35 11.50
C ARG A 132 -63.15 -27.02 12.51
N ALA A 133 -63.48 -25.75 12.63
CA ALA A 133 -64.64 -25.25 13.36
C ALA A 133 -65.38 -24.25 12.46
N ASP A 134 -65.68 -24.66 11.23
CA ASP A 134 -66.34 -23.79 10.25
C ASP A 134 -67.84 -23.68 10.52
N GLY A 135 -68.47 -22.58 10.14
CA GLY A 135 -69.92 -22.43 10.15
C GLY A 135 -70.56 -23.20 9.01
N GLU A 136 -71.81 -23.62 9.18
CA GLU A 136 -72.56 -24.35 8.16
C GLU A 136 -72.97 -23.42 7.02
N SER A 137 -72.84 -23.90 5.79
CA SER A 137 -73.28 -23.19 4.59
C SER A 137 -74.70 -23.57 4.18
N PHE A 138 -75.42 -22.65 3.54
CA PHE A 138 -76.77 -22.93 3.05
C PHE A 138 -76.75 -24.08 2.01
N GLY A 139 -77.61 -25.08 2.23
CA GLY A 139 -77.77 -26.25 1.35
C GLY A 139 -76.88 -27.44 1.67
N GLU A 140 -76.00 -27.34 2.66
CA GLU A 140 -75.06 -28.40 3.05
C GLU A 140 -75.79 -29.61 3.70
N GLY A 141 -76.89 -29.39 4.43
CA GLY A 141 -77.72 -30.45 5.03
C GLY A 141 -78.89 -31.00 4.18
N ILE A 142 -79.16 -30.46 2.98
CA ILE A 142 -80.36 -30.83 2.17
C ILE A 142 -80.02 -31.81 1.03
N ARG A 143 -78.74 -32.13 0.81
CA ARG A 143 -78.32 -33.09 -0.23
C ARG A 143 -78.72 -34.55 0.03
N GLU A 144 -79.18 -34.89 1.23
CA GLU A 144 -79.64 -36.25 1.57
C GLU A 144 -81.16 -36.45 1.53
N GLN A 145 -81.96 -35.41 1.29
CA GLN A 145 -83.42 -35.56 1.09
C GLN A 145 -83.88 -34.97 -0.24
N GLU A 146 -84.59 -35.82 -0.99
CA GLU A 146 -84.97 -35.70 -2.39
C GLU A 146 -85.54 -34.33 -2.83
N GLY A 147 -85.03 -33.84 -3.97
CA GLY A 147 -85.88 -33.46 -5.11
C GLY A 147 -86.83 -32.27 -5.00
N ARG A 148 -86.76 -31.41 -3.99
CA ARG A 148 -87.59 -30.18 -3.93
C ARG A 148 -86.85 -29.00 -4.58
N LEU A 149 -87.46 -28.36 -5.58
CA LEU A 149 -87.03 -27.06 -6.12
C LEU A 149 -87.01 -26.04 -4.98
N ILE A 150 -85.83 -25.77 -4.42
CA ILE A 150 -85.66 -24.75 -3.38
C ILE A 150 -85.68 -23.40 -4.11
N SER A 151 -86.68 -22.56 -3.79
CA SER A 151 -86.66 -21.15 -4.17
C SER A 151 -85.33 -20.55 -3.72
N GLY A 152 -84.65 -19.77 -4.57
CA GLY A 152 -83.30 -19.25 -4.27
C GLY A 152 -83.21 -18.42 -2.97
N ILE A 153 -84.35 -18.04 -2.39
CA ILE A 153 -84.49 -17.29 -1.14
C ILE A 153 -84.32 -18.23 0.06
N GLY A 154 -83.31 -18.00 0.89
CA GLY A 154 -83.05 -18.80 2.10
C GLY A 154 -82.24 -18.05 3.18
N PRO A 155 -81.93 -18.70 4.30
CA PRO A 155 -81.21 -18.08 5.40
C PRO A 155 -79.76 -17.70 5.05
N GLY A 156 -79.14 -16.93 5.95
CA GLY A 156 -77.71 -16.63 5.89
C GLY A 156 -76.84 -17.83 6.28
N GLY A 157 -75.52 -17.64 6.23
CA GLY A 157 -74.55 -18.64 6.66
C GLY A 157 -74.28 -18.61 8.18
N GLY A 158 -73.89 -19.75 8.74
CA GLY A 158 -73.49 -19.87 10.14
C GLY A 158 -72.12 -19.24 10.38
N SER A 159 -71.87 -18.68 11.56
CA SER A 159 -70.54 -18.17 11.90
C SER A 159 -69.56 -19.28 12.26
N GLY A 160 -68.26 -19.05 12.04
CA GLY A 160 -67.21 -19.97 12.49
C GLY A 160 -67.19 -20.11 14.01
N GLY A 161 -66.65 -21.22 14.51
CA GLY A 161 -66.55 -21.59 15.92
C GLY A 161 -65.29 -21.07 16.61
N THR A 162 -64.89 -21.74 17.69
CA THR A 162 -63.74 -21.38 18.52
C THR A 162 -62.68 -22.48 18.51
N ILE A 163 -61.42 -22.10 18.32
CA ILE A 163 -60.25 -22.97 18.56
C ILE A 163 -59.35 -22.31 19.60
N LEU A 164 -59.18 -22.96 20.75
CA LEU A 164 -58.39 -22.48 21.88
C LEU A 164 -57.26 -23.47 22.20
N LEU A 165 -56.01 -23.00 22.12
CA LEU A 165 -54.82 -23.86 22.20
C LEU A 165 -53.93 -23.43 23.38
N PHE A 166 -53.86 -24.26 24.42
CA PHE A 166 -52.90 -24.14 25.52
C PHE A 166 -51.68 -25.01 25.24
N VAL A 167 -50.65 -24.42 24.64
CA VAL A 167 -49.50 -25.15 24.08
C VAL A 167 -48.17 -24.47 24.43
N GLN A 168 -47.11 -25.26 24.61
CA GLN A 168 -45.73 -24.77 24.70
C GLN A 168 -45.09 -24.68 23.32
N THR A 169 -45.27 -25.70 22.48
CA THR A 169 -44.76 -25.73 21.09
C THR A 169 -45.82 -26.14 20.09
N LEU A 170 -45.76 -25.55 18.90
CA LEU A 170 -46.72 -25.78 17.81
C LEU A 170 -45.99 -26.02 16.48
N VAL A 171 -46.33 -27.09 15.79
CA VAL A 171 -45.81 -27.40 14.46
C VAL A 171 -46.96 -27.60 13.50
N LEU A 172 -47.14 -26.69 12.55
CA LEU A 172 -48.07 -26.84 11.43
C LEU A 172 -47.29 -27.27 10.19
N GLY A 173 -47.52 -28.50 9.72
CA GLY A 173 -46.98 -29.03 8.47
C GLY A 173 -47.52 -28.30 7.23
N GLU A 174 -46.89 -28.51 6.07
CA GLU A 174 -47.21 -27.77 4.84
C GLU A 174 -48.64 -27.98 4.33
N SER A 175 -49.21 -29.17 4.51
CA SER A 175 -50.59 -29.52 4.15
C SER A 175 -51.61 -29.25 5.26
N SER A 176 -51.18 -28.71 6.40
CA SER A 176 -52.05 -28.57 7.57
C SER A 176 -52.97 -27.37 7.51
N ILE A 177 -54.18 -27.52 8.05
CA ILE A 177 -55.22 -26.49 8.00
C ILE A 177 -55.85 -26.32 9.38
N ILE A 178 -55.85 -25.09 9.89
CA ILE A 178 -56.70 -24.66 11.01
C ILE A 178 -57.75 -23.72 10.41
N SER A 179 -59.03 -24.10 10.45
CA SER A 179 -60.11 -23.34 9.80
C SER A 179 -61.23 -23.02 10.79
N THR A 180 -61.64 -21.76 10.81
CA THR A 180 -62.85 -21.28 11.51
C THR A 180 -63.63 -20.34 10.60
N ASN A 181 -63.85 -20.74 9.35
CA ASN A 181 -64.54 -19.91 8.36
C ASN A 181 -66.02 -19.77 8.69
N GLY A 182 -66.61 -18.64 8.30
CA GLY A 182 -68.06 -18.52 8.24
C GLY A 182 -68.62 -19.31 7.05
N GLY A 183 -69.83 -19.83 7.19
CA GLY A 183 -70.57 -20.51 6.14
C GLY A 183 -71.15 -19.53 5.13
N ASP A 184 -71.43 -20.03 3.92
CA ASP A 184 -71.99 -19.23 2.83
C ASP A 184 -73.50 -19.05 2.97
N GLY A 185 -73.98 -17.86 2.61
CA GLY A 185 -75.41 -17.51 2.63
C GLY A 185 -76.17 -18.04 1.42
N SER A 186 -77.51 -18.05 1.49
CA SER A 186 -78.36 -18.49 0.39
C SER A 186 -78.20 -17.61 -0.88
N PRO A 187 -78.27 -18.20 -2.09
CA PRO A 187 -78.03 -17.48 -3.36
C PRO A 187 -79.02 -16.35 -3.65
N GLY A 188 -80.18 -16.30 -2.98
CA GLY A 188 -81.24 -15.30 -3.17
C GLY A 188 -81.18 -14.11 -2.21
N GLY A 189 -80.01 -13.78 -1.67
CA GLY A 189 -79.79 -12.60 -0.83
C GLY A 189 -79.33 -12.90 0.59
N GLY A 190 -78.99 -14.14 0.95
CA GLY A 190 -78.56 -14.49 2.30
C GLY A 190 -77.19 -13.90 2.63
N GLY A 191 -77.04 -13.35 3.84
CA GLY A 191 -75.77 -12.82 4.32
C GLY A 191 -74.77 -13.93 4.68
N GLY A 192 -73.48 -13.73 4.39
CA GLY A 192 -72.43 -14.71 4.74
C GLY A 192 -72.12 -14.73 6.24
N GLY A 193 -71.79 -15.89 6.81
CA GLY A 193 -71.43 -16.00 8.23
C GLY A 193 -70.10 -15.30 8.58
N GLY A 194 -69.97 -14.76 9.79
CA GLY A 194 -68.70 -14.22 10.28
C GLY A 194 -67.66 -15.31 10.55
N GLY A 195 -66.38 -15.06 10.29
CA GLY A 195 -65.31 -15.99 10.63
C GLY A 195 -65.08 -16.07 12.15
N GLY A 196 -64.74 -17.25 12.68
CA GLY A 196 -64.66 -17.56 14.10
C GLY A 196 -63.41 -17.05 14.84
N ARG A 197 -63.05 -17.69 15.95
CA ARG A 197 -61.93 -17.28 16.81
C ARG A 197 -60.87 -18.37 16.92
N VAL A 198 -59.61 -17.97 16.83
CA VAL A 198 -58.45 -18.83 17.12
C VAL A 198 -57.55 -18.11 18.12
N HIS A 199 -57.32 -18.72 19.28
CA HIS A 199 -56.45 -18.17 20.32
C HIS A 199 -55.32 -19.13 20.68
N PHE A 200 -54.09 -18.61 20.66
CA PHE A 200 -52.89 -19.32 21.12
C PHE A 200 -52.46 -18.85 22.50
N HIS A 201 -52.66 -19.70 23.50
CA HIS A 201 -52.24 -19.46 24.87
C HIS A 201 -50.90 -20.17 25.17
N TRP A 202 -49.79 -19.45 24.97
CA TRP A 202 -48.45 -19.98 25.18
C TRP A 202 -48.12 -20.19 26.67
N SER A 203 -47.66 -21.39 27.04
CA SER A 203 -47.07 -21.67 28.36
C SER A 203 -45.54 -21.60 28.29
N ASP A 204 -44.90 -21.11 29.36
CA ASP A 204 -43.45 -21.10 29.55
C ASP A 204 -42.65 -20.56 28.34
N ILE A 205 -42.95 -19.32 27.93
CA ILE A 205 -42.25 -18.66 26.82
C ILE A 205 -40.78 -18.45 27.23
N PRO A 206 -39.80 -19.11 26.57
CA PRO A 206 -38.40 -18.94 26.88
C PRO A 206 -37.93 -17.53 26.48
N VAL A 207 -36.95 -16.97 27.18
CA VAL A 207 -36.45 -15.59 26.97
C VAL A 207 -34.93 -15.58 27.02
N GLY A 208 -34.30 -14.64 26.31
CA GLY A 208 -32.85 -14.49 26.28
C GLY A 208 -32.15 -15.66 25.58
N ASP A 209 -31.03 -16.12 26.14
CA ASP A 209 -30.16 -17.14 25.51
C ASP A 209 -30.85 -18.51 25.34
N GLU A 210 -31.88 -18.78 26.13
CA GLU A 210 -32.68 -20.02 26.07
C GLU A 210 -33.82 -19.94 25.05
N TYR A 211 -34.01 -18.81 24.37
CA TYR A 211 -35.10 -18.65 23.41
C TYR A 211 -35.02 -19.65 22.26
N ILE A 212 -36.15 -20.30 22.00
CA ILE A 212 -36.39 -21.20 20.87
C ILE A 212 -37.75 -20.81 20.27
N PRO A 213 -37.91 -20.77 18.94
CA PRO A 213 -39.19 -20.45 18.31
C PRO A 213 -40.32 -21.37 18.78
N LEU A 214 -41.40 -20.76 19.31
CA LEU A 214 -42.56 -21.47 19.85
C LEU A 214 -43.38 -22.20 18.78
N ALA A 215 -43.47 -21.59 17.59
CA ALA A 215 -44.28 -22.09 16.50
C ALA A 215 -43.48 -22.22 15.20
N ARG A 216 -43.68 -23.32 14.48
CA ARG A 216 -43.25 -23.50 13.09
C ARG A 216 -44.48 -23.62 12.22
N VAL A 217 -44.89 -22.51 11.62
CA VAL A 217 -46.14 -22.43 10.85
C VAL A 217 -45.82 -22.51 9.35
N LYS A 218 -45.95 -23.70 8.76
CA LYS A 218 -45.87 -23.89 7.30
C LYS A 218 -47.22 -24.07 6.63
N GLY A 219 -48.24 -24.49 7.39
CA GLY A 219 -49.62 -24.67 6.92
C GLY A 219 -50.44 -23.37 6.95
N SER A 220 -51.76 -23.50 6.75
CA SER A 220 -52.68 -22.35 6.68
C SER A 220 -53.60 -22.25 7.90
N ILE A 221 -53.71 -21.04 8.47
CA ILE A 221 -54.72 -20.67 9.46
C ILE A 221 -55.73 -19.76 8.76
N ILE A 222 -56.99 -20.18 8.69
CA ILE A 222 -58.04 -19.52 7.90
C ILE A 222 -59.19 -19.15 8.82
N THR A 223 -59.47 -17.86 8.93
CA THR A 223 -60.55 -17.30 9.76
C THR A 223 -61.41 -16.34 8.92
N ARG A 224 -61.78 -16.75 7.70
CA ARG A 224 -62.48 -15.88 6.74
C ARG A 224 -63.98 -15.84 7.01
N GLY A 225 -64.61 -14.70 6.72
CA GLY A 225 -66.07 -14.66 6.63
C GLY A 225 -66.57 -15.42 5.41
N GLY A 226 -67.76 -15.99 5.52
CA GLY A 226 -68.47 -16.67 4.43
C GLY A 226 -68.97 -15.69 3.39
N VAL A 227 -69.25 -16.20 2.20
CA VAL A 227 -69.72 -15.43 1.05
C VAL A 227 -71.21 -15.16 1.19
N GLY A 228 -71.63 -13.92 0.92
CA GLY A 228 -73.05 -13.58 0.81
C GLY A 228 -73.59 -14.02 -0.55
N GLY A 229 -74.83 -14.49 -0.60
CA GLY A 229 -75.46 -14.90 -1.86
C GLY A 229 -76.29 -13.78 -2.50
N GLY A 230 -76.33 -13.75 -3.83
CA GLY A 230 -77.07 -12.72 -4.58
C GLY A 230 -76.49 -11.32 -4.33
N GLN A 231 -77.30 -10.43 -3.75
CA GLN A 231 -76.89 -9.09 -3.32
C GLN A 231 -76.54 -9.02 -1.81
N GLY A 232 -76.55 -10.15 -1.10
CA GLY A 232 -76.15 -10.24 0.30
C GLY A 232 -74.66 -9.93 0.49
N LEU A 233 -74.32 -9.33 1.63
CA LEU A 233 -72.93 -8.97 1.95
C LEU A 233 -72.17 -10.18 2.54
N PRO A 234 -70.85 -10.27 2.30
CA PRO A 234 -70.01 -11.27 2.94
C PRO A 234 -69.84 -11.00 4.43
N GLY A 235 -69.61 -12.06 5.20
CA GLY A 235 -69.23 -11.94 6.60
C GLY A 235 -67.84 -11.31 6.77
N LYS A 236 -67.60 -10.68 7.92
CA LYS A 236 -66.27 -10.19 8.28
C LYS A 236 -65.38 -11.33 8.75
N ASN A 237 -64.08 -11.18 8.53
CA ASN A 237 -63.07 -12.11 9.04
C ASN A 237 -63.11 -12.20 10.55
N GLY A 238 -62.74 -13.37 11.04
CA GLY A 238 -62.62 -13.72 12.45
C GLY A 238 -61.39 -13.14 13.12
N THR A 239 -61.27 -13.45 14.41
CA THR A 239 -60.18 -12.93 15.25
C THR A 239 -59.13 -14.00 15.49
N LEU A 240 -57.87 -13.64 15.21
CA LEU A 240 -56.68 -14.42 15.55
C LEU A 240 -55.94 -13.69 16.69
N SER A 241 -55.75 -14.35 17.83
CA SER A 241 -55.13 -13.74 19.01
C SER A 241 -54.12 -14.67 19.65
N GLY A 242 -53.23 -14.10 20.46
CA GLY A 242 -52.22 -14.84 21.22
C GLY A 242 -51.95 -14.20 22.57
N LYS A 243 -51.31 -14.94 23.47
CA LYS A 243 -50.86 -14.41 24.76
C LYS A 243 -49.84 -13.29 24.56
N ALA A 244 -49.89 -12.27 25.43
CA ALA A 244 -48.93 -11.17 25.42
C ALA A 244 -47.49 -11.68 25.57
N CYS A 245 -46.61 -11.29 24.64
CA CYS A 245 -45.22 -11.73 24.64
C CYS A 245 -44.39 -10.97 25.70
N PRO A 246 -43.34 -11.62 26.25
CA PRO A 246 -42.38 -10.96 27.13
C PRO A 246 -41.53 -9.93 26.37
N LYS A 247 -40.68 -9.21 27.11
CA LYS A 247 -39.72 -8.23 26.55
C LYS A 247 -38.86 -8.89 25.45
N GLY A 248 -38.50 -8.13 24.41
CA GLY A 248 -37.71 -8.61 23.27
C GLY A 248 -38.48 -9.38 22.17
N LEU A 249 -39.68 -9.89 22.46
CA LEU A 249 -40.48 -10.71 21.53
C LEU A 249 -41.79 -10.02 21.12
N TYR A 250 -42.32 -10.26 19.92
CA TYR A 250 -43.58 -9.66 19.43
C TYR A 250 -44.41 -10.62 18.54
N GLY A 251 -45.63 -10.20 18.21
CA GLY A 251 -46.54 -10.95 17.36
C GLY A 251 -47.33 -12.03 18.10
N ILE A 252 -48.08 -12.84 17.34
CA ILE A 252 -48.94 -13.91 17.88
C ILE A 252 -48.11 -15.11 18.33
N PHE A 253 -46.97 -15.36 17.68
CA PHE A 253 -46.07 -16.48 17.95
C PHE A 253 -44.84 -16.12 18.81
N CYS A 254 -44.79 -14.87 19.33
CA CYS A 254 -43.66 -14.34 20.09
C CYS A 254 -42.30 -14.51 19.39
N GLU A 255 -42.20 -13.91 18.20
CA GLU A 255 -40.98 -13.85 17.39
C GLU A 255 -40.04 -12.75 17.89
N GLU A 256 -38.74 -12.89 17.62
CA GLU A 256 -37.72 -11.90 18.00
C GLU A 256 -37.97 -10.56 17.30
N CYS A 257 -37.89 -9.44 18.03
CA CYS A 257 -37.96 -8.10 17.42
C CYS A 257 -36.87 -7.94 16.32
N PRO A 258 -37.14 -7.15 15.25
CA PRO A 258 -36.17 -6.93 14.17
C PRO A 258 -34.81 -6.41 14.63
N VAL A 259 -33.75 -6.75 13.91
CA VAL A 259 -32.38 -6.28 14.22
C VAL A 259 -32.33 -4.74 14.18
N GLY A 260 -31.70 -4.15 15.20
CA GLY A 260 -31.65 -2.69 15.36
C GLY A 260 -32.86 -2.11 16.09
N THR A 261 -33.70 -2.96 16.70
CA THR A 261 -34.79 -2.54 17.60
C THR A 261 -34.66 -3.20 18.97
N PHE A 262 -35.23 -2.56 20.01
CA PHE A 262 -35.33 -3.09 21.36
C PHE A 262 -36.78 -2.98 21.88
N LYS A 263 -37.13 -3.84 22.84
CA LYS A 263 -38.46 -3.84 23.47
C LYS A 263 -38.39 -4.11 24.97
N ASN A 264 -38.79 -3.13 25.76
CA ASN A 264 -38.70 -3.16 27.23
C ASN A 264 -40.03 -3.44 27.96
N ALA A 265 -41.15 -3.54 27.25
CA ALA A 265 -42.49 -3.79 27.80
C ALA A 265 -43.04 -5.17 27.38
N SER A 266 -44.00 -5.71 28.13
CA SER A 266 -44.78 -6.87 27.70
C SER A 266 -45.90 -6.47 26.73
N GLY A 267 -46.24 -7.36 25.79
CA GLY A 267 -47.26 -7.13 24.78
C GLY A 267 -46.96 -7.87 23.48
N SER A 268 -47.87 -7.88 22.51
CA SER A 268 -47.65 -8.58 21.22
C SER A 268 -47.61 -7.63 20.03
N ASP A 269 -47.85 -6.34 20.24
CA ASP A 269 -47.87 -5.36 19.15
C ASP A 269 -46.45 -5.10 18.62
N LYS A 270 -46.35 -5.02 17.28
CA LYS A 270 -45.08 -4.72 16.59
C LYS A 270 -44.57 -3.31 16.91
N SER A 271 -45.47 -2.37 17.22
CA SER A 271 -45.14 -0.99 17.60
C SER A 271 -44.35 -0.88 18.91
N LEU A 272 -44.31 -1.95 19.72
CA LEU A 272 -43.52 -2.02 20.95
C LEU A 272 -42.03 -2.31 20.69
N CYS A 273 -41.64 -2.71 19.47
CA CYS A 273 -40.23 -2.80 19.08
C CYS A 273 -39.78 -1.40 18.62
N HIS A 274 -39.01 -0.71 19.46
CA HIS A 274 -38.52 0.65 19.19
C HIS A 274 -37.13 0.61 18.54
N ASP A 275 -36.86 1.50 17.60
CA ASP A 275 -35.53 1.60 16.97
C ASP A 275 -34.45 1.98 17.99
N CYS A 276 -33.30 1.33 17.92
CA CYS A 276 -32.15 1.64 18.74
C CYS A 276 -31.61 3.04 18.38
N PRO A 277 -31.25 3.88 19.37
CA PRO A 277 -30.79 5.24 19.11
C PRO A 277 -29.51 5.25 18.24
N PRO A 278 -29.48 6.05 17.15
CA PRO A 278 -28.37 6.04 16.20
C PRO A 278 -27.06 6.61 16.77
N ASN A 279 -27.14 7.39 17.85
CA ASN A 279 -25.97 8.01 18.50
C ASN A 279 -25.08 7.00 19.24
N GLU A 280 -25.57 5.79 19.46
CA GLU A 280 -24.85 4.72 20.18
C GLU A 280 -24.14 3.75 19.23
N LEU A 281 -24.36 3.86 17.92
CA LEU A 281 -23.73 2.98 16.93
C LEU A 281 -22.54 3.69 16.26
N PRO A 282 -21.30 3.20 16.46
CA PRO A 282 -20.14 3.70 15.74
C PRO A 282 -20.31 3.56 14.22
N HIS A 283 -19.75 4.48 13.44
CA HIS A 283 -19.91 4.51 11.97
C HIS A 283 -19.47 3.22 11.26
N ARG A 284 -18.54 2.45 11.86
CA ARG A 284 -18.00 1.18 11.33
C ARG A 284 -18.57 -0.05 12.06
N ALA A 285 -19.73 0.08 12.68
CA ALA A 285 -20.42 -0.98 13.39
C ALA A 285 -21.77 -1.33 12.75
N ILE A 286 -22.19 -2.57 12.95
CA ILE A 286 -23.51 -3.07 12.56
C ILE A 286 -24.17 -3.76 13.75
N TYR A 287 -25.47 -3.54 13.94
CA TYR A 287 -26.25 -4.26 14.94
C TYR A 287 -26.26 -5.76 14.64
N VAL A 288 -26.22 -6.58 15.69
CA VAL A 288 -26.24 -8.04 15.59
C VAL A 288 -27.57 -8.61 16.09
N PRO A 289 -28.08 -9.69 15.47
CA PRO A 289 -29.22 -10.40 16.02
C PRO A 289 -28.83 -11.07 17.35
N VAL A 290 -29.72 -10.99 18.33
CA VAL A 290 -29.58 -11.64 19.64
C VAL A 290 -30.74 -12.59 19.85
N ARG A 291 -30.45 -13.77 20.38
CA ARG A 291 -31.48 -14.74 20.72
C ARG A 291 -32.45 -14.17 21.75
N GLY A 292 -33.75 -14.32 21.49
CA GLY A 292 -34.81 -13.78 22.34
C GLY A 292 -35.05 -12.28 22.18
N GLY A 293 -34.38 -11.63 21.21
CA GLY A 293 -34.50 -10.20 20.94
C GLY A 293 -33.86 -9.31 22.00
N VAL A 294 -33.69 -8.02 21.66
CA VAL A 294 -33.04 -7.04 22.55
C VAL A 294 -34.07 -6.45 23.50
N THR A 295 -33.80 -6.50 24.80
CA THR A 295 -34.73 -6.04 25.84
C THR A 295 -34.50 -4.58 26.25
N GLU A 296 -33.24 -4.13 26.27
CA GLU A 296 -32.82 -2.82 26.78
C GLU A 296 -31.66 -2.25 25.94
N THR A 297 -31.40 -0.95 26.06
CA THR A 297 -30.28 -0.24 25.43
C THR A 297 -29.07 -0.19 26.36
N PRO A 298 -27.82 -0.23 25.86
CA PRO A 298 -27.41 -0.12 24.45
C PRO A 298 -27.58 -1.42 23.66
N CYS A 299 -27.97 -1.29 22.40
CA CYS A 299 -28.17 -2.44 21.52
C CYS A 299 -26.83 -3.05 21.09
N PRO A 300 -26.69 -4.38 21.10
CA PRO A 300 -25.43 -5.04 20.79
C PRO A 300 -25.07 -4.88 19.30
N TYR A 301 -23.80 -4.56 19.07
CA TYR A 301 -23.23 -4.35 17.75
C TYR A 301 -21.88 -5.05 17.64
N LYS A 302 -21.44 -5.27 16.40
CA LYS A 302 -20.07 -5.69 16.08
C LYS A 302 -19.48 -4.78 15.01
N CYS A 303 -18.16 -4.67 14.98
CA CYS A 303 -17.49 -3.97 13.89
C CYS A 303 -17.65 -4.74 12.58
N ILE A 304 -17.62 -4.04 11.44
CA ILE A 304 -17.76 -4.63 10.09
C ILE A 304 -16.67 -5.66 9.80
N SER A 305 -15.51 -5.53 10.44
CA SER A 305 -14.32 -6.37 10.26
C SER A 305 -13.55 -6.49 11.56
N ASP A 306 -12.84 -7.61 11.75
CA ASP A 306 -12.00 -7.90 12.93
C ASP A 306 -10.78 -6.96 13.05
N ARG A 307 -10.53 -6.12 12.04
CA ARG A 307 -9.46 -5.11 12.04
C ARG A 307 -9.74 -3.92 12.96
N TYR A 308 -11.01 -3.71 13.28
CA TYR A 308 -11.46 -2.58 14.08
C TYR A 308 -11.72 -3.06 15.50
N HIS A 309 -11.21 -2.32 16.48
CA HIS A 309 -11.33 -2.70 17.89
C HIS A 309 -12.55 -2.02 18.54
N LEU A 310 -13.32 -2.80 19.31
CA LEU A 310 -14.39 -2.28 20.16
C LEU A 310 -13.80 -1.38 21.26
N PRO A 311 -14.51 -0.34 21.73
CA PRO A 311 -15.92 -0.03 21.44
C PRO A 311 -16.15 0.84 20.19
N ASN A 312 -15.20 1.71 19.82
CA ASN A 312 -15.45 2.72 18.77
C ASN A 312 -15.25 2.20 17.34
N CYS A 313 -14.83 0.95 17.16
CA CYS A 313 -14.46 0.37 15.87
C CYS A 313 -13.40 1.21 15.14
N ASN A 314 -12.42 1.72 15.90
CA ASN A 314 -11.28 2.46 15.38
C ASN A 314 -10.17 1.50 14.93
N THR A 315 -9.28 1.98 14.05
CA THR A 315 -8.02 1.29 13.75
C THR A 315 -7.01 1.45 14.89
N ALA A 316 -6.02 0.56 15.00
CA ALA A 316 -4.98 0.65 16.04
C ALA A 316 -4.21 1.99 16.03
N PHE A 317 -4.07 2.62 14.85
CA PHE A 317 -3.47 3.96 14.74
C PHE A 317 -4.38 5.05 15.30
N GLU A 318 -5.66 5.04 14.93
CA GLU A 318 -6.65 5.98 15.45
C GLU A 318 -6.82 5.84 16.97
N GLU A 319 -6.82 4.62 17.49
CA GLU A 319 -6.89 4.36 18.93
C GLU A 319 -5.73 5.02 19.67
N LEU A 320 -4.49 4.92 19.16
CA LEU A 320 -3.34 5.63 19.71
C LEU A 320 -3.57 7.15 19.71
N VAL A 321 -4.00 7.72 18.58
CA VAL A 321 -4.21 9.16 18.42
C VAL A 321 -5.29 9.68 19.37
N TYR A 322 -6.42 8.98 19.47
CA TYR A 322 -7.53 9.36 20.33
C TYR A 322 -7.23 9.11 21.82
N THR A 323 -6.40 8.12 22.16
CA THR A 323 -5.93 7.91 23.55
C THR A 323 -5.17 9.12 24.09
N PHE A 324 -4.41 9.80 23.23
CA PHE A 324 -3.67 11.02 23.59
C PHE A 324 -4.47 12.33 23.42
N GLY A 325 -5.81 12.25 23.32
CA GLY A 325 -6.67 13.43 23.22
C GLY A 325 -6.91 13.94 21.79
N GLY A 326 -6.69 13.09 20.78
CA GLY A 326 -6.99 13.37 19.38
C GLY A 326 -5.79 13.91 18.58
N PRO A 327 -5.97 14.11 17.26
CA PRO A 327 -4.88 14.37 16.32
C PRO A 327 -4.08 15.64 16.64
N TRP A 328 -4.75 16.71 17.09
CA TRP A 328 -4.11 17.98 17.43
C TRP A 328 -3.22 17.88 18.68
N ILE A 329 -3.74 17.29 19.76
CA ILE A 329 -2.99 17.15 21.02
C ILE A 329 -1.83 16.17 20.84
N PHE A 330 -2.08 15.03 20.17
CA PHE A 330 -1.04 14.07 19.81
C PHE A 330 0.07 14.73 18.99
N GLY A 331 -0.28 15.52 17.97
CA GLY A 331 0.68 16.26 17.15
C GLY A 331 1.53 17.25 17.94
N LEU A 332 0.92 18.02 18.87
CA LEU A 332 1.65 18.96 19.72
C LEU A 332 2.59 18.26 20.72
N LEU A 333 2.14 17.16 21.33
CA LEU A 333 2.98 16.34 22.21
C LEU A 333 4.16 15.73 21.46
N LEU A 334 3.91 15.22 20.25
CA LEU A 334 4.94 14.67 19.38
C LEU A 334 5.98 15.74 19.00
N LEU A 335 5.52 16.94 18.62
CA LEU A 335 6.40 18.07 18.29
C LEU A 335 7.24 18.49 19.50
N GLY A 336 6.64 18.58 20.69
CA GLY A 336 7.36 18.87 21.92
C GLY A 336 8.44 17.84 22.23
N LEU A 337 8.10 16.54 22.11
CA LEU A 337 9.05 15.44 22.31
C LEU A 337 10.20 15.50 21.29
N LEU A 338 9.90 15.79 20.02
CA LEU A 338 10.90 15.95 18.96
C LEU A 338 11.89 17.07 19.28
N ILE A 339 11.40 18.23 19.74
CA ILE A 339 12.25 19.38 20.10
C ILE A 339 13.15 19.03 21.29
N VAL A 340 12.59 18.41 22.34
CA VAL A 340 13.37 18.01 23.53
C VAL A 340 14.47 17.02 23.17
N LEU A 341 14.15 15.97 22.42
CA LEU A 341 15.13 14.97 21.99
C LEU A 341 16.19 15.57 21.05
N ALA A 342 15.80 16.48 20.16
CA ALA A 342 16.76 17.19 19.31
C ALA A 342 17.71 18.09 20.11
N LEU A 343 17.22 18.78 21.14
CA LEU A 343 18.06 19.55 22.06
C LEU A 343 19.03 18.64 22.81
N VAL A 344 18.57 17.49 23.31
CA VAL A 344 19.44 16.49 23.97
C VAL A 344 20.52 15.99 23.02
N LEU A 345 20.19 15.67 21.77
CA LEU A 345 21.15 15.26 20.74
C LEU A 345 22.15 16.38 20.39
N SER A 346 21.69 17.63 20.34
CA SER A 346 22.55 18.79 20.10
C SER A 346 23.54 19.01 21.26
N VAL A 347 23.08 18.90 22.51
CA VAL A 347 23.94 18.99 23.71
C VAL A 347 24.91 17.82 23.75
N ALA A 348 24.46 16.60 23.43
CA ALA A 348 25.31 15.43 23.33
C ALA A 348 26.39 15.63 22.26
N ARG A 349 26.05 16.15 21.07
CA ARG A 349 27.01 16.49 20.03
C ARG A 349 28.04 17.50 20.53
N MET A 350 27.62 18.61 21.16
CA MET A 350 28.56 19.58 21.71
C MET A 350 29.51 18.95 22.74
N LYS A 351 29.01 18.04 23.58
CA LYS A 351 29.81 17.38 24.63
C LYS A 351 30.77 16.31 24.11
N TYR A 352 30.36 15.50 23.12
CA TYR A 352 31.17 14.41 22.58
C TYR A 352 32.11 14.85 21.45
N VAL A 353 31.76 15.91 20.72
CA VAL A 353 32.54 16.43 19.58
C VAL A 353 33.39 17.63 20.00
N GLY A 354 32.93 18.47 20.94
CA GLY A 354 33.69 19.61 21.47
C GLY A 354 34.71 19.25 22.55
N GLY A 355 34.96 17.96 22.79
CA GLY A 355 35.90 17.49 23.82
C GLY A 355 37.38 17.64 23.44
N ASP A 356 37.71 17.82 22.16
CA ASP A 356 39.10 17.85 21.68
C ASP A 356 39.65 19.27 21.40
N ASP A 357 38.82 20.31 21.47
CA ASP A 357 39.26 21.70 21.29
C ASP A 357 38.89 22.56 22.51
N ILE A 358 39.69 22.50 23.58
CA ILE A 358 39.72 23.54 24.61
C ILE A 358 40.81 24.55 24.19
N PRO A 359 40.48 25.79 23.78
CA PRO A 359 41.49 26.81 23.56
C PRO A 359 41.98 27.32 24.92
N ALA A 360 43.29 27.19 25.17
CA ALA A 360 43.93 27.87 26.28
C ALA A 360 43.83 29.40 26.07
N LEU A 361 43.26 30.06 27.07
CA LEU A 361 43.03 31.49 27.22
C LEU A 361 44.25 32.37 26.84
N LEU A 362 44.23 33.06 25.70
CA LEU A 362 45.03 34.28 25.43
C LEU A 362 44.24 35.26 24.54
N PRO A 363 44.43 36.60 24.69
CA PRO A 363 43.55 37.60 24.10
C PRO A 363 43.89 37.92 22.63
N ALA A 364 42.80 38.24 21.91
CA ALA A 364 42.68 38.71 20.53
C ALA A 364 43.93 39.37 19.90
N ARG A 365 44.50 38.71 18.88
CA ARG A 365 45.33 39.36 17.86
C ARG A 365 44.99 38.76 16.49
N HIS A 366 44.90 39.65 15.50
CA HIS A 366 44.40 39.45 14.14
C HIS A 366 44.74 38.08 13.53
N ASP A 367 43.69 37.38 13.07
CA ASP A 367 43.77 36.19 12.22
C ASP A 367 44.60 36.48 10.97
N THR A 368 45.87 36.11 11.02
CA THR A 368 46.66 35.85 9.81
C THR A 368 46.14 34.59 9.18
N ARG A 369 45.44 34.79 8.07
CA ARG A 369 44.83 33.85 7.11
C ARG A 369 45.85 32.95 6.39
N ILE A 370 46.88 32.45 7.09
CA ILE A 370 47.96 31.64 6.53
C ILE A 370 48.14 30.45 7.48
N ASN A 371 47.95 29.23 6.96
CA ASN A 371 48.16 27.90 7.60
C ASN A 371 46.92 27.01 7.80
N HIS A 372 45.97 27.00 6.87
CA HIS A 372 45.01 25.86 6.74
C HIS A 372 45.27 24.97 5.51
N SER A 373 46.46 25.04 4.91
CA SER A 373 47.02 23.91 4.15
C SER A 373 47.78 23.02 5.14
N PHE A 374 47.06 22.13 5.82
CA PHE A 374 47.74 21.08 6.58
C PHE A 374 48.69 20.32 5.62
N PRO A 375 50.00 20.28 5.90
CA PRO A 375 50.87 19.31 5.27
C PRO A 375 50.33 17.94 5.64
N PHE A 376 50.17 17.09 4.63
CA PHE A 376 49.83 15.69 4.79
C PHE A 376 50.79 15.08 5.83
N LEU A 377 50.35 14.85 7.07
CA LEU A 377 51.11 14.00 8.00
C LEU A 377 50.89 12.56 7.54
N GLU A 378 51.71 12.22 6.55
CA GLU A 378 51.98 10.91 6.01
C GLU A 378 52.16 9.90 7.13
N SER A 379 51.51 8.76 7.00
CA SER A 379 51.81 7.62 7.87
C SER A 379 53.25 7.16 7.62
N LEU A 380 53.90 6.50 8.59
CA LEU A 380 55.23 5.91 8.39
C LEU A 380 55.34 5.00 7.13
N ASN A 381 54.21 4.56 6.59
CA ASN A 381 54.10 3.78 5.36
C ASN A 381 54.32 4.60 4.08
N GLU A 382 54.04 5.91 4.11
CA GLU A 382 54.39 6.89 3.06
C GLU A 382 55.83 7.39 3.22
N ILE A 383 56.37 7.42 4.44
CA ILE A 383 57.80 7.71 4.66
C ILE A 383 58.68 6.61 4.07
N ILE A 384 58.21 5.35 4.01
CA ILE A 384 58.87 4.27 3.25
C ILE A 384 58.83 4.54 1.72
N GLU A 385 57.92 5.39 1.23
CA GLU A 385 57.87 5.85 -0.16
C GLU A 385 58.84 7.00 -0.47
N THR A 386 59.53 7.59 0.50
CA THR A 386 60.61 8.56 0.20
C THR A 386 61.79 7.93 -0.56
N ASN A 387 61.93 6.60 -0.47
CA ASN A 387 62.84 5.81 -1.33
C ASN A 387 62.36 5.69 -2.80
N ARG A 388 61.18 6.22 -3.17
CA ARG A 388 60.61 6.17 -4.53
C ARG A 388 60.71 7.45 -5.35
N SER A 389 61.40 8.50 -4.86
CA SER A 389 61.66 9.69 -5.68
C SER A 389 62.44 9.39 -6.98
N GLU A 390 63.11 8.23 -7.06
CA GLU A 390 63.73 7.71 -8.29
C GLU A 390 62.71 7.12 -9.31
N GLU A 391 61.52 6.68 -8.88
CA GLU A 391 60.52 6.03 -9.75
C GLU A 391 59.79 7.02 -10.67
N SER A 392 59.67 8.30 -10.29
CA SER A 392 59.00 9.29 -11.15
C SER A 392 59.85 9.69 -12.36
N GLN A 393 61.18 9.58 -12.25
CA GLN A 393 62.10 9.87 -13.35
C GLN A 393 62.05 8.79 -14.43
N SER A 394 61.79 7.53 -14.09
CA SER A 394 61.76 6.41 -15.04
C SER A 394 60.39 6.19 -15.71
N HIS A 395 59.34 6.91 -15.31
CA HIS A 395 58.00 6.75 -15.87
C HIS A 395 57.90 7.21 -17.33
N VAL A 396 57.36 6.38 -18.22
CA VAL A 396 57.20 6.66 -19.66
C VAL A 396 55.79 7.12 -19.98
N HIS A 397 54.81 6.25 -19.74
CA HIS A 397 53.45 6.46 -20.22
C HIS A 397 52.44 5.75 -19.32
N ARG A 398 51.27 6.37 -19.17
CA ARG A 398 50.11 5.85 -18.44
C ARG A 398 49.06 5.42 -19.44
N LEU A 399 48.76 4.13 -19.47
CA LEU A 399 47.71 3.55 -20.31
C LEU A 399 46.43 3.37 -19.49
N TYR A 400 45.35 4.01 -19.90
CA TYR A 400 44.05 3.91 -19.22
C TYR A 400 43.23 2.71 -19.71
N PHE A 401 42.55 2.03 -18.79
CA PHE A 401 41.56 1.01 -19.13
C PHE A 401 40.28 1.65 -19.67
N GLN A 402 39.70 1.00 -20.67
CA GLN A 402 38.42 1.37 -21.26
C GLN A 402 37.28 0.67 -20.51
N GLY A 403 36.10 1.30 -20.50
CA GLY A 403 34.89 0.79 -19.86
C GLY A 403 34.65 1.29 -18.42
N PRO A 404 33.40 1.34 -17.94
CA PRO A 404 33.01 1.86 -16.62
C PRO A 404 33.10 0.82 -15.48
N ASN A 405 33.72 -0.34 -15.72
CA ASN A 405 33.84 -1.45 -14.76
C ASN A 405 32.50 -1.99 -14.24
N THR A 406 31.54 -2.20 -15.14
CA THR A 406 30.23 -2.76 -14.80
C THR A 406 30.14 -4.22 -15.23
N PHE A 407 29.20 -4.99 -14.68
CA PHE A 407 29.03 -6.39 -15.09
C PHE A 407 28.74 -6.56 -16.58
N GLY A 408 28.14 -5.56 -17.23
CA GLY A 408 27.89 -5.55 -18.67
C GLY A 408 29.07 -5.05 -19.52
N GLU A 409 29.99 -4.29 -18.93
CA GLU A 409 31.18 -3.77 -19.62
C GLU A 409 32.34 -3.67 -18.60
N PRO A 410 33.14 -4.75 -18.48
CA PRO A 410 34.31 -4.80 -17.61
C PRO A 410 35.43 -3.90 -18.14
N TRP A 411 36.48 -3.73 -17.34
CA TRP A 411 37.70 -3.06 -17.81
C TRP A 411 38.34 -3.85 -18.95
N HIS A 412 38.80 -3.14 -19.97
CA HIS A 412 39.58 -3.74 -21.06
C HIS A 412 40.62 -2.77 -21.63
N LEU A 413 41.69 -3.32 -22.21
CA LEU A 413 42.74 -2.62 -22.94
C LEU A 413 42.59 -2.87 -24.44
N SER A 414 43.10 -1.92 -25.24
CA SER A 414 43.15 -2.03 -26.70
C SER A 414 44.34 -2.90 -27.14
N HIS A 415 44.17 -3.71 -28.19
CA HIS A 415 45.22 -4.55 -28.79
C HIS A 415 46.25 -3.78 -29.62
N CYS A 416 46.28 -2.46 -29.55
CA CYS A 416 47.30 -1.65 -30.22
C CYS A 416 48.11 -0.88 -29.18
N PRO A 417 49.43 -1.09 -29.06
CA PRO A 417 50.25 -0.31 -28.15
C PRO A 417 50.25 1.17 -28.59
N PRO A 418 50.16 2.14 -27.65
CA PRO A 418 50.27 3.55 -27.95
C PRO A 418 51.61 3.88 -28.65
N GLU A 419 51.62 4.91 -29.50
CA GLU A 419 52.84 5.33 -30.22
C GLU A 419 54.02 5.60 -29.27
N GLN A 420 53.75 6.07 -28.04
CA GLN A 420 54.77 6.37 -27.02
C GLN A 420 55.39 5.11 -26.38
N VAL A 421 54.71 3.96 -26.45
CA VAL A 421 55.13 2.70 -25.80
C VAL A 421 55.65 1.69 -26.83
N LYS A 422 55.34 1.89 -28.11
CA LYS A 422 55.71 1.02 -29.23
C LYS A 422 57.21 0.71 -29.31
N ASP A 423 58.05 1.65 -28.90
CA ASP A 423 59.51 1.51 -28.94
C ASP A 423 60.08 0.69 -27.76
N ILE A 424 59.34 0.56 -26.66
CA ILE A 424 59.75 -0.14 -25.43
C ILE A 424 59.18 -1.56 -25.39
N VAL A 425 58.16 -1.84 -26.20
CA VAL A 425 57.38 -3.07 -26.12
C VAL A 425 57.46 -3.90 -27.41
N PHE A 426 57.42 -5.22 -27.29
CA PHE A 426 57.19 -6.14 -28.40
C PHE A 426 55.68 -6.24 -28.67
N GLU A 427 55.25 -5.83 -29.87
CA GLU A 427 53.82 -5.75 -30.24
C GLU A 427 53.08 -7.09 -30.04
N ASP A 428 53.65 -8.20 -30.51
CA ASP A 428 53.02 -9.53 -30.39
C ASP A 428 52.92 -10.03 -28.94
N ALA A 429 53.90 -9.69 -28.10
CA ALA A 429 53.88 -10.04 -26.68
C ALA A 429 52.93 -9.13 -25.89
N PHE A 430 52.79 -7.86 -26.31
CA PHE A 430 51.80 -6.94 -25.75
C PHE A 430 50.37 -7.41 -26.02
N ASN A 431 50.10 -7.90 -27.23
CA ASN A 431 48.76 -8.35 -27.58
C ASN A 431 48.33 -9.55 -26.74
N ARG A 432 49.23 -10.52 -26.52
CA ARG A 432 49.00 -11.66 -25.60
C ARG A 432 48.79 -11.21 -24.16
N PHE A 433 49.59 -10.25 -23.70
CA PHE A 433 49.41 -9.65 -22.37
C PHE A 433 48.04 -8.95 -22.23
N VAL A 434 47.60 -8.25 -23.27
CA VAL A 434 46.27 -7.61 -23.32
C VAL A 434 45.16 -8.67 -23.30
N ASP A 435 45.29 -9.78 -24.04
CA ASP A 435 44.33 -10.89 -24.01
C ASP A 435 44.17 -11.46 -22.59
N GLU A 436 45.29 -11.71 -21.91
CA GLU A 436 45.30 -12.22 -20.53
C GLU A 436 44.68 -11.21 -19.55
N ILE A 437 45.06 -9.93 -19.61
CA ILE A 437 44.46 -8.87 -18.79
C ILE A 437 42.96 -8.74 -19.04
N ASN A 438 42.53 -8.71 -20.30
CA ASN A 438 41.12 -8.57 -20.66
C ASN A 438 40.34 -9.80 -20.15
N SER A 439 40.90 -11.00 -20.25
CA SER A 439 40.28 -12.21 -19.72
C SER A 439 40.13 -12.16 -18.18
N LEU A 440 41.15 -11.70 -17.46
CA LEU A 440 41.14 -11.55 -16.00
C LEU A 440 40.13 -10.49 -15.55
N ALA A 441 39.99 -9.40 -16.31
CA ALA A 441 39.07 -8.32 -16.01
C ALA A 441 37.60 -8.70 -16.26
N THR A 442 37.30 -9.72 -17.06
CA THR A 442 35.91 -10.14 -17.35
C THR A 442 35.18 -10.69 -16.11
N TYR A 443 33.89 -10.37 -16.00
CA TYR A 443 32.99 -10.88 -14.96
C TYR A 443 32.25 -12.13 -15.43
N HIS A 444 31.98 -13.05 -14.51
CA HIS A 444 31.10 -14.19 -14.80
C HIS A 444 29.63 -13.77 -14.78
N TRP A 445 28.80 -14.42 -15.59
CA TRP A 445 27.37 -14.10 -15.71
C TRP A 445 26.62 -14.17 -14.36
N TRP A 446 26.94 -15.15 -13.51
CA TRP A 446 26.30 -15.35 -12.21
C TRP A 446 26.60 -14.20 -11.23
N GLU A 447 27.76 -13.54 -11.34
CA GLU A 447 28.10 -12.40 -10.49
C GLU A 447 27.17 -11.21 -10.76
N GLY A 448 26.80 -11.02 -12.03
CA GLY A 448 25.80 -10.05 -12.46
C GLY A 448 24.37 -10.44 -12.05
N SER A 449 24.00 -11.71 -12.16
CA SER A 449 22.67 -12.18 -11.72
C SER A 449 22.44 -11.97 -10.21
N ILE A 450 23.44 -12.29 -9.38
CA ILE A 450 23.37 -12.02 -7.93
C ILE A 450 23.20 -10.53 -7.65
N TYR A 451 23.95 -9.68 -8.37
CA TYR A 451 23.80 -8.23 -8.24
C TYR A 451 22.38 -7.77 -8.62
N SER A 452 21.82 -8.24 -9.73
CA SER A 452 20.46 -7.90 -10.16
C SER A 452 19.39 -8.32 -9.15
N ILE A 453 19.51 -9.50 -8.55
CA ILE A 453 18.60 -9.98 -7.50
C ILE A 453 18.72 -9.10 -6.24
N LEU A 454 19.95 -8.83 -5.81
CA LEU A 454 20.20 -7.99 -4.64
C LEU A 454 19.75 -6.54 -4.86
N CYS A 455 19.79 -6.00 -6.08
CA CYS A 455 19.28 -4.66 -6.37
C CYS A 455 17.78 -4.52 -6.05
N ILE A 456 17.01 -5.60 -6.22
CA ILE A 456 15.56 -5.62 -5.96
C ILE A 456 15.27 -5.84 -4.47
N ILE A 457 16.02 -6.74 -3.82
CA ILE A 457 15.75 -7.18 -2.44
C ILE A 457 16.46 -6.28 -1.39
N ALA A 458 17.68 -5.84 -1.67
CA ALA A 458 18.52 -5.11 -0.73
C ALA A 458 19.64 -4.33 -1.44
N TYR A 459 19.30 -3.13 -1.93
CA TYR A 459 20.24 -2.27 -2.67
C TYR A 459 21.61 -2.03 -1.98
N PRO A 460 21.71 -1.83 -0.64
CA PRO A 460 23.02 -1.70 0.03
C PRO A 460 23.91 -2.93 -0.11
N LEU A 461 23.32 -4.13 -0.04
CA LEU A 461 24.05 -5.37 -0.22
C LEU A 461 24.49 -5.53 -1.68
N ALA A 462 23.65 -5.09 -2.64
CA ALA A 462 24.03 -5.06 -4.06
C ALA A 462 25.25 -4.16 -4.31
N TRP A 463 25.26 -2.95 -3.75
CA TRP A 463 26.39 -2.03 -3.84
C TRP A 463 27.66 -2.60 -3.21
N SER A 464 27.56 -3.13 -2.00
CA SER A 464 28.68 -3.78 -1.29
C SER A 464 29.24 -4.96 -2.08
N TRP A 465 28.36 -5.79 -2.66
CA TRP A 465 28.72 -6.89 -3.54
C TRP A 465 29.51 -6.42 -4.77
N LEU A 466 29.00 -5.41 -5.48
CA LEU A 466 29.67 -4.82 -6.64
C LEU A 466 31.07 -4.31 -6.27
N GLN A 467 31.19 -3.54 -5.19
CA GLN A 467 32.47 -2.99 -4.74
C GLN A 467 33.45 -4.08 -4.32
N ARG A 468 32.98 -5.12 -3.63
CA ARG A 468 33.81 -6.28 -3.26
C ARG A 468 34.34 -7.02 -4.49
N ARG A 469 33.50 -7.20 -5.51
CA ARG A 469 33.89 -7.85 -6.78
C ARG A 469 34.91 -7.01 -7.56
N ARG A 470 34.71 -5.69 -7.64
CA ARG A 470 35.69 -4.75 -8.25
C ARG A 470 37.04 -4.78 -7.55
N ARG A 471 37.07 -4.76 -6.21
CA ARG A 471 38.33 -4.87 -5.44
C ARG A 471 39.05 -6.17 -5.71
N LYS A 472 38.31 -7.29 -5.74
CA LYS A 472 38.89 -8.61 -6.05
C LYS A 472 39.54 -8.63 -7.44
N LYS A 473 38.88 -8.05 -8.46
CA LYS A 473 39.43 -7.94 -9.81
C LYS A 473 40.69 -7.08 -9.87
N LEU A 474 40.70 -5.94 -9.18
CA LEU A 474 41.90 -5.10 -9.09
C LEU A 474 43.06 -5.82 -8.39
N GLN A 475 42.79 -6.56 -7.31
CA GLN A 475 43.79 -7.36 -6.62
C GLN A 475 44.38 -8.44 -7.53
N GLN A 476 43.53 -9.17 -8.25
CA GLN A 476 43.96 -10.17 -9.24
C GLN A 476 44.82 -9.56 -10.35
N LEU A 477 44.44 -8.40 -10.89
CA LEU A 477 45.24 -7.69 -11.90
C LEU A 477 46.59 -7.22 -11.35
N ARG A 478 46.63 -6.76 -10.09
CA ARG A 478 47.88 -6.34 -9.43
C ARG A 478 48.80 -7.52 -9.15
N GLU A 479 48.27 -8.63 -8.66
CA GLU A 479 49.02 -9.88 -8.40
C GLU A 479 49.54 -10.48 -9.71
N PHE A 480 48.72 -10.49 -10.76
CA PHE A 480 49.12 -10.94 -12.08
C PHE A 480 50.31 -10.14 -12.62
N VAL A 481 50.21 -8.80 -12.65
CA VAL A 481 51.28 -7.94 -13.17
C VAL A 481 52.53 -7.94 -12.29
N ARG A 482 52.40 -8.10 -10.97
CA ARG A 482 53.53 -8.03 -10.04
C ARG A 482 54.30 -9.34 -9.90
N SER A 483 53.62 -10.49 -9.99
CA SER A 483 54.22 -11.78 -9.63
C SER A 483 54.00 -12.92 -10.62
N GLU A 484 52.94 -12.91 -11.42
CA GLU A 484 52.65 -14.04 -12.32
C GLU A 484 53.16 -13.80 -13.74
N TYR A 485 53.18 -12.54 -14.19
CA TYR A 485 53.59 -12.19 -15.55
C TYR A 485 55.08 -11.82 -15.62
N ASP A 486 55.84 -12.48 -16.50
CA ASP A 486 57.29 -12.30 -16.66
C ASP A 486 57.73 -10.99 -17.36
N HIS A 487 56.84 -10.00 -17.47
CA HIS A 487 57.05 -8.73 -18.16
C HIS A 487 57.59 -8.90 -19.60
N ALA A 488 57.32 -10.04 -20.24
CA ALA A 488 57.94 -10.46 -21.51
C ALA A 488 57.66 -9.50 -22.68
N CYS A 489 56.63 -8.66 -22.54
CA CYS A 489 56.32 -7.61 -23.50
C CYS A 489 57.35 -6.46 -23.49
N LEU A 490 58.10 -6.24 -22.42
CA LEU A 490 59.12 -5.19 -22.36
C LEU A 490 60.41 -5.62 -23.07
N ARG A 491 61.04 -4.68 -23.80
CA ARG A 491 62.33 -4.90 -24.49
C ARG A 491 63.53 -4.84 -23.55
N SER A 492 63.41 -4.09 -22.45
CA SER A 492 64.45 -3.97 -21.42
C SER A 492 64.61 -5.29 -20.66
N CYS A 493 65.85 -5.79 -20.56
CA CYS A 493 66.16 -6.99 -19.81
C CYS A 493 66.12 -6.72 -18.30
N ARG A 494 66.53 -5.52 -17.88
CA ARG A 494 66.53 -5.13 -16.47
C ARG A 494 65.12 -4.95 -15.91
N SER A 495 64.21 -4.31 -16.65
CA SER A 495 62.83 -4.13 -16.20
C SER A 495 62.07 -5.45 -16.09
N ARG A 496 62.42 -6.43 -16.94
CA ARG A 496 61.94 -7.82 -16.87
C ARG A 496 62.45 -8.56 -15.64
N ALA A 497 63.75 -8.50 -15.37
CA ALA A 497 64.36 -9.24 -14.26
C ALA A 497 63.93 -8.74 -12.88
N LEU A 498 63.65 -7.43 -12.74
CA LEU A 498 63.28 -6.81 -11.48
C LEU A 498 61.77 -6.78 -11.22
N TYR A 499 60.93 -7.16 -12.19
CA TYR A 499 59.46 -7.05 -12.11
C TYR A 499 58.99 -5.60 -11.76
N GLU A 500 59.73 -4.60 -12.22
CA GLU A 500 59.49 -3.17 -11.90
C GLU A 500 58.96 -2.36 -13.10
N GLY A 501 58.97 -2.93 -14.31
CA GLY A 501 58.66 -2.19 -15.53
C GLY A 501 57.18 -1.87 -15.77
N LEU A 502 56.25 -2.52 -15.05
CA LEU A 502 54.80 -2.33 -15.18
C LEU A 502 54.16 -2.22 -13.79
N LYS A 503 53.24 -1.26 -13.59
CA LYS A 503 52.44 -1.17 -12.37
C LYS A 503 50.97 -0.88 -12.69
N VAL A 504 50.06 -1.57 -12.01
CA VAL A 504 48.61 -1.37 -12.14
C VAL A 504 48.07 -0.62 -10.92
N ALA A 505 47.41 0.50 -11.19
CA ALA A 505 46.72 1.30 -10.18
C ALA A 505 45.30 1.64 -10.64
N ALA A 506 44.49 2.10 -9.70
CA ALA A 506 43.10 2.44 -9.94
C ALA A 506 42.66 3.55 -8.99
N THR A 507 41.65 4.29 -9.39
CA THR A 507 41.02 5.34 -8.59
C THR A 507 40.27 4.77 -7.39
N SER A 508 40.03 5.59 -6.36
CA SER A 508 39.42 5.17 -5.09
C SER A 508 37.96 4.69 -5.20
N ASP A 509 37.28 5.04 -6.29
CA ASP A 509 35.92 4.61 -6.66
C ASP A 509 35.90 3.32 -7.50
N LEU A 510 37.08 2.82 -7.93
CA LEU A 510 37.27 1.63 -8.75
C LEU A 510 36.51 1.69 -10.09
N MET A 511 36.28 2.89 -10.62
CA MET A 511 35.68 3.09 -11.93
C MET A 511 36.74 3.20 -13.02
N LEU A 512 37.91 3.78 -12.72
CA LEU A 512 39.03 3.92 -13.64
C LEU A 512 40.25 3.16 -13.13
N ALA A 513 40.83 2.32 -13.99
CA ALA A 513 42.13 1.69 -13.78
C ALA A 513 43.14 2.19 -14.82
N TYR A 514 44.42 2.13 -14.50
CA TYR A 514 45.51 2.48 -15.40
C TYR A 514 46.75 1.61 -15.16
N LEU A 515 47.53 1.45 -16.22
CA LEU A 515 48.79 0.72 -16.27
C LEU A 515 49.92 1.71 -16.57
N ASP A 516 50.86 1.84 -15.64
CA ASP A 516 52.03 2.72 -15.75
C ASP A 516 53.26 1.92 -16.22
N PHE A 517 53.97 2.46 -17.21
CA PHE A 517 55.19 1.88 -17.79
C PHE A 517 56.44 2.60 -17.27
N PHE A 518 57.44 1.85 -16.82
CA PHE A 518 58.71 2.36 -16.30
C PHE A 518 59.92 1.82 -17.08
N LEU A 519 60.94 2.67 -17.27
CA LEU A 519 62.21 2.30 -17.91
C LEU A 519 63.14 1.60 -16.92
N GLY A 520 63.79 0.52 -17.36
CA GLY A 520 64.80 -0.20 -16.58
C GLY A 520 66.18 0.44 -16.55
N GLY A 521 66.45 1.47 -17.39
CA GLY A 521 67.72 2.19 -17.46
C GLY A 521 68.83 1.54 -18.31
N ASP A 522 68.57 0.37 -18.90
CA ASP A 522 69.42 -0.38 -19.83
C ASP A 522 69.16 -0.04 -21.31
N GLU A 523 68.17 0.82 -21.59
CA GLU A 523 67.80 1.23 -22.94
C GLU A 523 68.82 2.23 -23.54
N LYS A 524 68.95 2.25 -24.87
CA LYS A 524 69.91 3.14 -25.57
C LYS A 524 69.67 4.61 -25.17
N ARG A 525 70.74 5.41 -25.01
CA ARG A 525 70.71 6.84 -24.61
C ARG A 525 69.74 7.76 -25.38
N SER A 526 69.19 7.32 -26.51
CA SER A 526 68.14 8.00 -27.27
C SER A 526 66.72 7.85 -26.70
N VAL A 527 66.49 6.87 -25.81
CA VAL A 527 65.20 6.59 -25.16
C VAL A 527 65.26 7.10 -23.72
N MET A 528 65.37 8.42 -23.57
CA MET A 528 65.15 9.07 -22.28
C MET A 528 63.64 9.21 -22.03
N PRO A 529 63.19 9.18 -20.76
CA PRO A 529 61.80 9.42 -20.42
C PRO A 529 61.37 10.79 -20.97
N PRO A 530 60.24 10.88 -21.70
CA PRO A 530 59.89 12.11 -22.41
C PRO A 530 59.65 13.25 -21.41
N ARG A 531 60.27 14.41 -21.67
CA ARG A 531 60.01 15.65 -20.91
C ARG A 531 58.55 16.08 -21.10
N LEU A 532 57.99 16.85 -20.16
CA LEU A 532 56.57 17.25 -20.19
C LEU A 532 56.13 17.79 -21.57
N HIS A 533 56.89 18.72 -22.15
CA HIS A 533 56.57 19.30 -23.47
C HIS A 533 56.54 18.27 -24.62
N GLN A 534 57.32 17.19 -24.54
CA GLN A 534 57.33 16.10 -25.53
C GLN A 534 56.14 15.14 -25.37
N ARG A 535 55.55 15.10 -24.16
CA ARG A 535 54.32 14.36 -23.87
C ARG A 535 53.07 15.07 -24.36
N PHE A 536 53.15 16.36 -24.67
CA PHE A 536 52.00 17.07 -25.20
C PHE A 536 51.64 16.59 -26.61
N PRO A 537 50.33 16.50 -26.91
CA PRO A 537 49.22 16.69 -25.98
C PRO A 537 49.00 15.46 -25.06
N MET A 538 48.78 15.70 -23.77
CA MET A 538 48.64 14.66 -22.75
C MET A 538 47.20 14.56 -22.24
N SER A 539 46.60 13.36 -22.29
CA SER A 539 45.25 13.11 -21.79
C SER A 539 45.26 12.62 -20.35
N ILE A 540 44.46 13.24 -19.47
CA ILE A 540 44.24 12.82 -18.09
C ILE A 540 42.76 12.53 -17.89
N VAL A 541 42.40 11.27 -17.69
CA VAL A 541 41.00 10.81 -17.61
C VAL A 541 40.44 10.99 -16.19
N PHE A 542 39.17 11.38 -16.07
CA PHE A 542 38.47 11.45 -14.79
C PHE A 542 38.04 10.06 -14.31
N GLY A 543 38.16 9.83 -13.01
CA GLY A 543 37.41 8.79 -12.31
C GLY A 543 35.95 9.20 -12.14
N GLY A 544 35.10 8.23 -11.84
CA GLY A 544 33.66 8.43 -11.65
C GLY A 544 32.86 8.44 -12.95
N ASP A 545 31.54 8.34 -12.81
CA ASP A 545 30.58 8.41 -13.92
C ASP A 545 29.61 9.59 -13.77
N GLY A 546 29.86 10.47 -12.79
CA GLY A 546 28.97 11.60 -12.47
C GLY A 546 27.69 11.18 -11.75
N SER A 547 27.60 9.92 -11.30
CA SER A 547 26.50 9.48 -10.44
C SER A 547 26.64 10.08 -9.04
N TYR A 548 25.54 10.11 -8.30
CA TYR A 548 25.53 10.56 -6.91
C TYR A 548 26.48 9.74 -5.99
N MET A 549 26.74 8.47 -6.33
CA MET A 549 27.68 7.57 -5.62
C MET A 549 29.14 7.76 -6.01
N ALA A 550 29.40 8.15 -7.26
CA ALA A 550 30.73 8.28 -7.84
C ALA A 550 30.80 9.55 -8.69
N PRO A 551 30.93 10.73 -8.03
CA PRO A 551 31.10 11.99 -8.74
C PRO A 551 32.39 11.96 -9.56
N PHE A 552 32.45 12.79 -10.60
CA PHE A 552 33.68 12.92 -11.37
C PHE A 552 34.80 13.45 -10.48
N SER A 553 35.99 12.84 -10.59
CA SER A 553 37.17 13.28 -9.85
C SER A 553 38.43 13.05 -10.66
N LEU A 554 39.35 14.00 -10.55
CA LEU A 554 40.71 13.91 -11.05
C LEU A 554 41.61 13.39 -9.92
N ASN A 555 42.17 12.20 -10.10
CA ASN A 555 43.13 11.64 -9.16
C ASN A 555 44.55 12.14 -9.51
N SER A 556 45.20 12.86 -8.61
CA SER A 556 46.58 13.33 -8.78
C SER A 556 47.52 12.48 -7.94
N ASP A 557 48.12 11.46 -8.55
CA ASP A 557 49.16 10.65 -7.91
C ASP A 557 50.50 11.40 -7.88
N ASN A 558 51.43 10.94 -7.03
CA ASN A 558 52.80 11.45 -6.95
C ASN A 558 53.51 11.48 -8.33
N ILE A 559 53.24 10.51 -9.21
CA ILE A 559 53.77 10.47 -10.58
C ILE A 559 53.25 11.66 -11.41
N LEU A 560 51.94 11.91 -11.40
CA LEU A 560 51.33 13.00 -12.17
C LEU A 560 51.80 14.35 -11.64
N THR A 561 51.83 14.53 -10.31
CA THR A 561 52.35 15.74 -9.68
C THR A 561 53.83 15.97 -10.05
N SER A 562 54.66 14.92 -10.02
CA SER A 562 56.09 15.02 -10.38
C SER A 562 56.31 15.29 -11.88
N ILE A 563 55.39 14.88 -12.76
CA ILE A 563 55.45 15.20 -14.18
C ILE A 563 55.06 16.66 -14.40
N MET A 564 53.99 17.13 -13.75
CA MET A 564 53.53 18.52 -13.85
C MET A 564 54.49 19.52 -13.20
N SER A 565 55.24 19.11 -12.17
CA SER A 565 56.25 19.94 -11.49
C SER A 565 57.41 20.37 -12.39
N GLN A 566 57.54 19.80 -13.59
CA GLN A 566 58.50 20.25 -14.61
C GLN A 566 58.16 21.64 -15.18
N SER A 567 56.90 22.07 -15.08
CA SER A 567 56.45 23.39 -15.59
C SER A 567 55.63 24.18 -14.56
N VAL A 568 54.75 23.53 -13.80
CA VAL A 568 53.84 24.18 -12.83
C VAL A 568 54.23 23.79 -11.40
N PRO A 569 54.39 24.75 -10.46
CA PRO A 569 54.67 24.44 -9.06
C PRO A 569 53.67 23.43 -8.45
N PRO A 570 54.12 22.44 -7.65
CA PRO A 570 53.24 21.45 -7.06
C PRO A 570 52.08 22.06 -6.25
N THR A 571 52.30 23.17 -5.55
CA THR A 571 51.27 23.88 -4.77
C THR A 571 50.13 24.38 -5.65
N ILE A 572 50.46 24.99 -6.80
CA ILE A 572 49.49 25.49 -7.78
C ILE A 572 48.76 24.31 -8.43
N TRP A 573 49.47 23.23 -8.76
CA TRP A 573 48.85 22.02 -9.31
C TRP A 573 47.86 21.38 -8.33
N TYR A 574 48.27 21.18 -7.07
CA TYR A 574 47.37 20.63 -6.05
C TYR A 574 46.15 21.51 -5.81
N ARG A 575 46.33 22.84 -5.79
CA ARG A 575 45.23 23.79 -5.66
C ARG A 575 44.25 23.72 -6.83
N LEU A 576 44.77 23.63 -8.05
CA LEU A 576 43.97 23.46 -9.26
C LEU A 576 43.18 22.15 -9.23
N VAL A 577 43.81 21.04 -8.87
CA VAL A 577 43.16 19.72 -8.76
C VAL A 577 42.06 19.76 -7.70
N ALA A 578 42.31 20.37 -6.54
CA ALA A 578 41.31 20.53 -5.48
C ALA A 578 40.13 21.39 -5.95
N GLY A 579 40.38 22.52 -6.60
CA GLY A 579 39.35 23.39 -7.17
C GLY A 579 38.54 22.70 -8.27
N LEU A 580 39.20 21.97 -9.16
CA LEU A 580 38.54 21.21 -10.21
C LEU A 580 37.67 20.10 -9.62
N ASN A 581 38.18 19.33 -8.66
CA ASN A 581 37.40 18.29 -7.98
C ASN A 581 36.18 18.87 -7.25
N ALA A 582 36.30 20.09 -6.70
CA ALA A 582 35.16 20.81 -6.11
C ALA A 582 34.08 21.18 -7.16
N GLN A 583 34.47 21.53 -8.38
CA GLN A 583 33.53 21.78 -9.48
C GLN A 583 32.96 20.49 -10.09
N LEU A 584 33.80 19.48 -10.31
CA LEU A 584 33.42 18.16 -10.85
C LEU A 584 32.43 17.43 -9.94
N ARG A 585 32.50 17.66 -8.63
CA ARG A 585 31.53 17.16 -7.65
C ARG A 585 30.09 17.60 -7.94
N LEU A 586 29.89 18.78 -8.53
CA LEU A 586 28.58 19.33 -8.89
C LEU A 586 28.07 18.81 -10.24
N VAL A 587 28.89 18.03 -10.97
CA VAL A 587 28.52 17.50 -12.28
C VAL A 587 27.62 16.27 -12.11
N CYS A 588 26.40 16.37 -12.61
CA CYS A 588 25.37 15.36 -12.44
C CYS A 588 25.10 14.60 -13.75
N ARG A 589 25.12 13.27 -13.67
CA ARG A 589 24.74 12.38 -14.78
C ARG A 589 23.27 12.61 -15.16
N GLY A 590 23.02 12.96 -16.42
CA GLY A 590 21.69 13.33 -16.94
C GLY A 590 21.54 14.83 -17.25
N HIS A 591 22.39 15.68 -16.67
CA HIS A 591 22.46 17.11 -16.95
C HIS A 591 23.88 17.55 -17.32
N LEU A 592 24.65 16.69 -17.99
CA LEU A 592 26.06 16.92 -18.30
C LEU A 592 26.23 18.18 -19.15
N LYS A 593 25.27 18.49 -20.03
CA LYS A 593 25.28 19.71 -20.86
C LYS A 593 25.27 21.01 -20.05
N ILE A 594 24.56 21.04 -18.92
CA ILE A 594 24.48 22.26 -18.09
C ILE A 594 25.66 22.25 -17.13
N SER A 595 25.92 21.13 -16.47
CA SER A 595 26.97 21.05 -15.46
C SER A 595 28.38 21.22 -16.03
N PHE A 596 28.73 20.57 -17.16
CA PHE A 596 30.06 20.76 -17.76
C PHE A 596 30.27 22.16 -18.33
N ARG A 597 29.20 22.88 -18.71
CA ARG A 597 29.33 24.29 -19.12
C ARG A 597 29.90 25.15 -17.99
N HIS A 598 29.51 24.89 -16.74
CA HIS A 598 30.08 25.56 -15.58
C HIS A 598 31.56 25.20 -15.38
N VAL A 599 31.93 23.93 -15.58
CA VAL A 599 33.33 23.49 -15.48
C VAL A 599 34.20 24.12 -16.57
N ILE A 600 33.73 24.16 -17.82
CA ILE A 600 34.45 24.81 -18.93
C ILE A 600 34.63 26.30 -18.64
N SER A 601 33.57 26.99 -18.21
CA SER A 601 33.66 28.40 -17.83
C SER A 601 34.62 28.64 -16.68
N TRP A 602 34.71 27.72 -15.71
CA TRP A 602 35.66 27.81 -14.61
C TRP A 602 37.10 27.58 -15.08
N LEU A 603 37.33 26.61 -15.97
CA LEU A 603 38.65 26.37 -16.58
C LEU A 603 39.14 27.60 -17.36
N ASP A 604 38.27 28.20 -18.18
CA ASP A 604 38.61 29.37 -19.00
C ASP A 604 38.87 30.64 -18.18
N LEU A 605 38.13 30.84 -17.07
CA LEU A 605 38.21 32.07 -16.27
C LEU A 605 39.23 31.99 -15.12
N TYR A 606 39.44 30.81 -14.53
CA TYR A 606 40.26 30.63 -13.32
C TYR A 606 41.56 29.86 -13.60
N ALA A 607 41.48 28.73 -14.31
CA ALA A 607 42.62 27.83 -14.46
C ALA A 607 43.58 28.25 -15.58
N ASN A 608 43.07 28.42 -16.80
CA ASN A 608 43.87 28.69 -17.99
C ASN A 608 44.67 30.01 -17.91
N PRO A 609 44.13 31.14 -17.42
CA PRO A 609 44.91 32.37 -17.30
C PRO A 609 46.15 32.24 -16.39
N THR A 610 46.06 31.43 -15.33
CA THR A 610 47.19 31.17 -14.43
C THR A 610 48.15 30.15 -15.03
N LEU A 611 47.64 29.08 -15.66
CA LEU A 611 48.47 28.06 -16.28
C LEU A 611 49.22 28.55 -17.53
N ASP A 612 48.65 29.51 -18.27
CA ASP A 612 49.28 30.12 -19.43
C ASP A 612 50.61 30.80 -19.06
N THR A 613 50.73 31.35 -17.85
CA THR A 613 52.00 31.92 -17.33
C THR A 613 53.13 30.88 -17.20
N TYR A 614 52.77 29.60 -17.11
CA TYR A 614 53.70 28.46 -17.03
C TYR A 614 53.81 27.70 -18.36
N GLY A 615 53.23 28.21 -19.45
CA GLY A 615 53.34 27.61 -20.78
C GLY A 615 52.41 26.40 -21.02
N VAL A 616 51.37 26.24 -20.21
CA VAL A 616 50.48 25.07 -20.23
C VAL A 616 49.03 25.52 -20.34
N ARG A 617 48.25 24.85 -21.21
CA ARG A 617 46.80 25.05 -21.34
C ARG A 617 46.07 23.74 -21.10
N VAL A 618 44.91 23.81 -20.46
CA VAL A 618 44.09 22.64 -20.10
C VAL A 618 42.68 22.82 -20.64
N ASP A 619 42.25 21.90 -21.51
CA ASP A 619 40.90 21.89 -22.07
C ASP A 619 40.16 20.60 -21.68
N LEU A 620 38.85 20.71 -21.44
CA LEU A 620 37.99 19.55 -21.18
C LEU A 620 37.79 18.75 -22.47
N ALA A 621 37.91 17.43 -22.42
CA ALA A 621 37.72 16.55 -23.56
C ALA A 621 36.91 15.31 -23.23
N TRP A 622 36.38 14.68 -24.28
CA TRP A 622 35.80 13.36 -24.22
C TRP A 622 36.64 12.38 -25.06
N PHE A 623 36.78 11.16 -24.56
CA PHE A 623 37.55 10.08 -25.18
C PHE A 623 36.61 9.01 -25.72
N GLN A 624 37.03 8.33 -26.80
CA GLN A 624 36.22 7.47 -27.68
C GLN A 624 35.11 6.68 -26.96
N PRO A 625 33.88 6.60 -27.53
CA PRO A 625 32.79 5.92 -26.87
C PRO A 625 33.04 4.41 -26.93
N THR A 626 32.81 3.74 -25.81
CA THR A 626 32.86 2.27 -25.72
C THR A 626 31.70 1.65 -26.50
N ALA A 627 31.72 0.35 -26.78
CA ALA A 627 30.68 -0.33 -27.58
C ALA A 627 29.27 -0.18 -26.98
N SER A 628 29.18 0.04 -25.67
CA SER A 628 27.95 0.32 -24.92
C SER A 628 27.38 1.75 -25.08
N GLY A 629 28.15 2.66 -25.69
CA GLY A 629 27.85 4.10 -25.74
C GLY A 629 28.29 4.89 -24.50
N TYR A 630 29.10 4.31 -23.61
CA TYR A 630 29.75 5.05 -22.52
C TYR A 630 30.87 5.96 -23.06
N CYS A 631 30.89 7.22 -22.62
CA CYS A 631 31.96 8.17 -22.95
C CYS A 631 32.80 8.44 -21.70
N GLN A 632 34.13 8.32 -21.83
CA GLN A 632 35.07 8.75 -20.80
C GLN A 632 35.33 10.25 -20.95
N PHE A 633 35.35 10.97 -19.83
CA PHE A 633 35.63 12.41 -19.80
C PHE A 633 36.97 12.64 -19.09
N GLY A 634 37.65 13.73 -19.44
CA GLY A 634 38.88 14.13 -18.77
C GLY A 634 39.43 15.43 -19.32
N LEU A 635 40.69 15.69 -19.00
CA LEU A 635 41.42 16.86 -19.45
C LEU A 635 42.42 16.50 -20.54
N VAL A 636 42.64 17.43 -21.46
CA VAL A 636 43.77 17.39 -22.37
C VAL A 636 44.65 18.58 -22.09
N VAL A 637 45.93 18.29 -21.86
CA VAL A 637 46.96 19.28 -21.55
C VAL A 637 47.79 19.53 -22.80
N HIS A 638 47.89 20.79 -23.19
CA HIS A 638 48.60 21.26 -24.36
C HIS A 638 49.67 22.29 -23.97
N ALA A 639 50.74 22.40 -24.75
CA ALA A 639 51.61 23.58 -24.66
C ALA A 639 50.89 24.78 -25.27
N THR A 640 50.96 25.94 -24.60
CA THR A 640 50.57 27.19 -25.23
C THR A 640 51.52 27.49 -26.39
N LYS A 641 50.97 27.80 -27.58
CA LYS A 641 51.79 28.29 -28.68
C LYS A 641 52.27 29.69 -28.28
N ASN A 642 53.58 29.91 -28.24
CA ASN A 642 54.14 31.26 -28.18
C ASN A 642 53.60 32.04 -29.39
N GLU A 643 52.69 32.98 -29.15
CA GLU A 643 52.30 33.98 -30.13
C GLU A 643 53.46 34.96 -30.32
N SER A 644 54.37 34.61 -31.23
CA SER A 644 55.31 35.56 -31.82
C SER A 644 55.37 35.33 -33.33
N MET A 645 54.30 35.67 -34.06
CA MET A 645 54.37 36.19 -35.44
C MET A 645 53.01 36.76 -35.90
N SER A 646 52.92 38.09 -35.92
CA SER A 646 52.06 39.02 -36.68
C SER A 646 50.54 38.79 -36.91
N PRO A 647 49.71 39.84 -36.73
CA PRO A 647 48.27 39.82 -36.92
C PRO A 647 47.88 40.05 -38.39
N SER A 648 46.82 39.38 -38.85
CA SER A 648 46.11 39.86 -40.05
C SER A 648 44.60 39.64 -39.95
N LEU A 649 43.94 40.78 -39.72
CA LEU A 649 42.67 41.23 -40.28
C LEU A 649 41.35 40.59 -39.83
N GLN A 650 40.63 41.38 -39.03
CA GLN A 650 39.17 41.39 -38.90
C GLN A 650 38.47 41.35 -40.27
N ASN A 651 37.35 40.63 -40.38
CA ASN A 651 36.06 41.23 -40.73
C ASN A 651 34.87 40.26 -40.61
N HIS A 652 33.86 40.75 -39.89
CA HIS A 652 32.40 40.65 -40.01
C HIS A 652 31.63 39.31 -40.13
N ASP A 653 30.62 39.23 -39.25
CA ASP A 653 29.25 38.69 -39.38
C ASP A 653 28.81 38.33 -40.82
N ASP A 654 28.01 37.30 -41.11
CA ASP A 654 26.69 37.03 -40.56
C ASP A 654 26.13 35.69 -41.14
N SER A 655 25.04 35.22 -40.55
CA SER A 655 24.30 33.99 -40.81
C SER A 655 23.87 33.69 -42.28
N ARG A 656 23.88 32.39 -42.67
CA ARG A 656 22.76 31.66 -43.33
C ARG A 656 23.06 30.18 -43.61
N ILE A 657 22.03 29.39 -43.40
CA ILE A 657 21.91 27.93 -43.47
C ILE A 657 21.95 27.44 -44.92
N THR A 658 22.62 26.32 -45.19
CA THR A 658 22.09 25.32 -46.14
C THR A 658 22.59 23.92 -45.79
N GLU A 659 21.62 23.02 -45.71
CA GLU A 659 21.75 21.59 -45.48
C GLU A 659 22.62 20.92 -46.55
N LYS A 660 23.44 19.96 -46.12
CA LYS A 660 23.68 18.75 -46.93
C LYS A 660 24.06 17.57 -46.04
N GLU A 661 23.14 16.63 -46.00
CA GLU A 661 23.28 15.27 -45.51
C GLU A 661 24.52 14.58 -46.13
N SER A 662 25.19 13.74 -45.35
CA SER A 662 25.96 12.62 -45.90
C SER A 662 25.80 11.38 -45.01
N SER A 663 24.87 10.55 -45.47
CA SER A 663 24.90 9.08 -45.50
C SER A 663 26.00 8.35 -44.72
N PHE A 664 25.53 7.57 -43.75
CA PHE A 664 26.13 6.32 -43.31
C PHE A 664 26.36 5.39 -44.51
N LEU A 665 27.61 4.95 -44.74
CA LEU A 665 27.90 3.72 -45.49
C LEU A 665 29.06 2.95 -44.85
N ARG A 666 28.81 1.65 -44.77
CA ARG A 666 29.59 0.54 -44.22
C ARG A 666 30.66 0.13 -45.24
N GLY A 667 31.88 -0.17 -44.81
CA GLY A 667 32.90 -0.76 -45.69
C GLY A 667 34.11 -1.29 -44.94
N HIS A 668 34.26 -2.61 -44.95
CA HIS A 668 35.43 -3.36 -44.48
C HIS A 668 36.48 -3.50 -45.61
N SER A 669 37.68 -3.92 -45.21
CA SER A 669 38.81 -4.52 -45.99
C SER A 669 39.78 -3.64 -46.82
N ASN A 670 41.04 -3.72 -46.37
CA ASN A 670 42.37 -3.46 -46.99
C ASN A 670 42.70 -4.49 -48.13
N PRO A 671 43.92 -4.54 -48.79
CA PRO A 671 45.10 -3.64 -48.81
C PRO A 671 45.83 -3.45 -50.20
N VAL A 672 46.95 -2.71 -50.16
CA VAL A 672 48.21 -2.76 -50.99
C VAL A 672 48.38 -1.78 -52.18
N GLY A 673 49.47 -0.98 -52.11
CA GLY A 673 50.05 -0.20 -53.23
C GLY A 673 51.13 0.81 -52.79
N HIS A 674 52.39 0.54 -53.14
CA HIS A 674 53.69 1.15 -52.78
C HIS A 674 53.97 2.66 -53.10
N LEU A 675 54.89 3.25 -52.27
CA LEU A 675 55.96 4.27 -52.55
C LEU A 675 55.53 5.68 -53.06
N THR A 676 55.97 6.86 -52.54
CA THR A 676 57.31 7.35 -52.12
C THR A 676 57.22 8.68 -51.33
N SER A 677 58.11 8.84 -50.33
CA SER A 677 58.93 10.02 -49.93
C SER A 677 58.35 11.43 -49.63
N ASN A 678 58.55 11.83 -48.36
CA ASN A 678 58.93 13.15 -47.81
C ASN A 678 58.10 14.41 -48.10
N GLU A 679 57.36 14.87 -47.08
CA GLU A 679 57.45 16.23 -46.56
C GLU A 679 56.96 16.27 -45.10
N GLN A 680 57.83 16.73 -44.19
CA GLN A 680 57.56 16.87 -42.76
C GLN A 680 56.63 18.09 -42.53
N LEU A 681 55.32 17.88 -42.60
CA LEU A 681 54.35 18.77 -41.96
C LEU A 681 53.96 18.16 -40.62
N ILE A 682 54.17 18.91 -39.53
CA ILE A 682 53.74 18.54 -38.17
C ILE A 682 52.21 18.50 -38.16
N THR A 683 51.64 17.36 -38.50
CA THR A 683 50.23 17.05 -38.29
C THR A 683 49.99 16.91 -36.78
N PRO A 684 48.93 17.50 -36.23
CA PRO A 684 48.57 17.28 -34.83
C PRO A 684 48.28 15.79 -34.63
N ARG A 685 49.01 15.16 -33.69
CA ARG A 685 48.83 13.76 -33.24
C ARG A 685 47.33 13.45 -33.15
N LYS A 686 46.86 12.42 -33.89
CA LYS A 686 45.46 11.98 -33.89
C LYS A 686 45.05 11.55 -32.47
N MET A 687 44.32 12.39 -31.77
CA MET A 687 43.62 12.01 -30.54
C MET A 687 42.43 11.12 -30.89
N ALA A 688 42.26 10.02 -30.15
CA ALA A 688 41.06 9.19 -30.20
C ALA A 688 39.88 9.84 -29.43
N GLY A 689 39.68 11.15 -29.57
CA GLY A 689 38.71 11.93 -28.80
C GLY A 689 38.55 13.38 -29.29
N GLY A 690 37.56 14.10 -28.77
CA GLY A 690 37.26 15.48 -29.14
C GLY A 690 37.30 16.45 -27.96
N ILE A 691 37.80 17.67 -28.19
CA ILE A 691 37.78 18.75 -27.20
C ILE A 691 36.34 19.28 -27.05
N LEU A 692 35.87 19.38 -25.80
CA LEU A 692 34.54 19.86 -25.45
C LEU A 692 34.53 21.37 -25.31
N ASN A 693 34.19 22.05 -26.40
CA ASN A 693 33.86 23.48 -26.37
C ASN A 693 32.35 23.70 -26.14
N ALA A 694 31.95 24.91 -25.74
CA ALA A 694 30.54 25.27 -25.52
C ALA A 694 29.60 24.96 -26.71
N LYS A 695 30.13 24.94 -27.94
CA LYS A 695 29.40 24.53 -29.15
C LYS A 695 29.31 23.00 -29.29
N SER A 696 30.40 22.27 -29.05
CA SER A 696 30.47 20.79 -29.09
C SER A 696 29.68 20.13 -27.95
N LEU A 697 29.44 20.83 -26.85
CA LEU A 697 28.65 20.33 -25.73
C LEU A 697 27.16 20.13 -26.10
N LYS A 698 26.64 20.92 -27.05
CA LYS A 698 25.24 20.81 -27.51
C LYS A 698 24.97 19.51 -28.26
N THR A 699 25.98 18.98 -28.96
CA THR A 699 25.89 17.77 -29.79
C THR A 699 26.09 16.47 -29.00
N LEU A 700 26.42 16.55 -27.70
CA LEU A 700 26.52 15.37 -26.82
C LEU A 700 25.15 14.65 -26.74
N LYS A 701 25.10 13.37 -27.09
CA LYS A 701 23.91 12.53 -26.97
C LYS A 701 23.81 11.98 -25.55
N GLU A 702 22.80 12.41 -24.79
CA GLU A 702 22.47 11.83 -23.48
C GLU A 702 21.33 10.81 -23.63
N LYS A 703 21.51 9.61 -23.07
CA LYS A 703 20.45 8.59 -23.03
C LYS A 703 19.50 8.91 -21.88
N ILE A 704 18.28 9.34 -22.19
CA ILE A 704 17.23 9.55 -21.20
C ILE A 704 16.91 8.20 -20.55
N THR A 705 17.23 8.06 -19.27
CA THR A 705 17.00 6.85 -18.46
C THR A 705 16.22 7.22 -17.20
N ILE A 706 15.64 6.24 -16.51
CA ILE A 706 14.89 6.45 -15.25
C ILE A 706 15.70 7.26 -14.22
N ASN A 707 17.03 7.16 -14.28
CA ASN A 707 17.98 7.95 -13.48
C ASN A 707 17.87 9.47 -13.69
N TYR A 708 17.24 9.95 -14.76
CA TYR A 708 17.01 11.37 -15.02
C TYR A 708 16.01 11.98 -14.01
N LEU A 709 14.95 11.25 -13.65
CA LEU A 709 14.00 11.67 -12.61
C LEU A 709 14.67 11.73 -11.23
N PHE A 710 15.48 10.72 -10.91
CA PHE A 710 16.25 10.69 -9.67
C PHE A 710 17.33 11.78 -9.65
N GLY A 711 17.90 12.17 -10.79
CA GLY A 711 18.92 13.24 -10.88
C GLY A 711 18.42 14.63 -10.50
N PHE A 712 17.10 14.88 -10.49
CA PHE A 712 16.52 16.11 -9.96
C PHE A 712 16.46 16.14 -8.43
N ILE A 713 16.41 14.97 -7.81
CA ILE A 713 16.30 14.83 -6.35
C ILE A 713 17.70 14.64 -5.75
N LEU A 714 18.44 13.67 -6.28
CA LEU A 714 19.76 13.21 -5.84
C LEU A 714 20.89 13.88 -6.63
N TYR A 715 21.41 14.96 -6.08
CA TYR A 715 22.61 15.63 -6.58
C TYR A 715 23.49 16.19 -5.46
N ASN A 716 24.78 16.27 -5.72
CA ASN A 716 25.75 16.84 -4.79
C ASN A 716 25.69 18.37 -4.77
N THR A 717 25.83 18.97 -3.59
CA THR A 717 25.69 20.42 -3.38
C THR A 717 26.97 21.08 -2.89
N LYS A 718 27.06 22.40 -3.06
CA LYS A 718 28.13 23.24 -2.48
C LYS A 718 28.06 23.26 -0.93
N PRO A 719 29.19 23.43 -0.23
CA PRO A 719 29.24 23.65 1.21
C PRO A 719 28.61 25.01 1.58
N VAL A 720 28.06 25.10 2.80
CA VAL A 720 27.31 26.28 3.32
C VAL A 720 28.03 26.95 4.51
N GLY A 721 29.13 26.36 5.00
CA GLY A 721 29.99 26.96 6.04
C GLY A 721 29.42 27.00 7.47
N HIS A 722 28.14 26.69 7.68
CA HIS A 722 27.49 26.70 9.00
C HIS A 722 27.32 25.26 9.54
N GLN A 723 28.40 24.63 10.00
CA GLN A 723 28.37 23.22 10.43
C GLN A 723 27.44 22.97 11.63
N ASP A 724 27.34 23.91 12.57
CA ASP A 724 26.56 23.70 13.80
C ASP A 724 25.06 23.82 13.62
N LEU A 725 24.61 24.87 12.92
CA LEU A 725 23.21 25.05 12.55
C LEU A 725 22.71 23.89 11.70
N VAL A 726 23.51 23.44 10.72
CA VAL A 726 23.14 22.32 9.85
C VAL A 726 23.03 21.02 10.65
N GLY A 727 23.93 20.76 11.61
CA GLY A 727 23.84 19.58 12.47
C GLY A 727 22.61 19.55 13.40
N LEU A 728 22.21 20.70 13.94
CA LEU A 728 20.99 20.80 14.76
C LEU A 728 19.74 20.51 13.92
N VAL A 729 19.63 21.11 12.74
CA VAL A 729 18.49 20.90 11.83
C VAL A 729 18.44 19.43 11.36
N ILE A 730 19.60 18.81 11.09
CA ILE A 730 19.69 17.39 10.76
C ILE A 730 19.18 16.51 11.90
N SER A 731 19.47 16.85 13.16
CA SER A 731 19.01 16.09 14.33
C SER A 731 17.49 16.09 14.47
N ILE A 732 16.85 17.26 14.29
CA ILE A 732 15.38 17.40 14.33
C ILE A 732 14.74 16.55 13.23
N ILE A 733 15.27 16.64 12.01
CA ILE A 733 14.69 15.95 10.85
C ILE A 733 14.92 14.45 10.90
N LEU A 734 16.08 13.99 11.40
CA LEU A 734 16.35 12.56 11.60
C LEU A 734 15.37 11.91 12.57
N LEU A 735 15.05 12.61 13.65
CA LEU A 735 14.11 12.12 14.63
C LEU A 735 12.66 12.18 14.10
N GLY A 736 12.32 13.24 13.38
CA GLY A 736 11.05 13.34 12.67
C GLY A 736 10.83 12.20 11.65
N ASP A 737 11.86 11.89 10.85
CA ASP A 737 11.85 10.76 9.92
C ASP A 737 11.66 9.43 10.66
N PHE A 738 12.38 9.18 11.76
CA PHE A 738 12.22 7.97 12.56
C PHE A 738 10.78 7.78 13.07
N ILE A 739 10.17 8.85 13.57
CA ILE A 739 8.79 8.81 14.07
C ILE A 739 7.80 8.62 12.92
N LEU A 740 7.94 9.34 11.80
CA LEU A 740 7.08 9.15 10.62
C LEU A 740 7.18 7.74 10.04
N VAL A 741 8.38 7.14 10.05
CA VAL A 741 8.61 5.76 9.66
C VAL A 741 7.87 4.80 10.61
N LEU A 742 7.92 5.05 11.93
CA LEU A 742 7.19 4.21 12.90
C LEU A 742 5.66 4.33 12.74
N LEU A 743 5.16 5.55 12.53
CA LEU A 743 3.72 5.80 12.31
C LEU A 743 3.24 5.17 11.01
N THR A 744 4.02 5.26 9.92
CA THR A 744 3.70 4.59 8.66
C THR A 744 3.74 3.07 8.82
N LEU A 745 4.69 2.48 9.56
CA LEU A 745 4.67 1.05 9.86
C LEU A 745 3.43 0.63 10.65
N LEU A 746 3.04 1.40 11.66
CA LEU A 746 1.84 1.15 12.45
C LEU A 746 0.57 1.23 11.58
N GLN A 747 0.51 2.20 10.66
CA GLN A 747 -0.57 2.31 9.68
C GLN A 747 -0.58 1.12 8.71
N MET A 748 0.57 0.67 8.20
CA MET A 748 0.61 -0.51 7.31
C MET A 748 0.22 -1.79 8.06
N TYR A 749 0.56 -1.91 9.35
CA TYR A 749 0.14 -3.00 10.23
C TYR A 749 -1.37 -3.00 10.45
N SER A 750 -1.97 -1.84 10.70
CA SER A 750 -3.44 -1.73 10.88
C SER A 750 -4.21 -2.08 9.60
N LEU A 751 -3.61 -1.85 8.42
CA LEU A 751 -4.19 -2.25 7.14
C LEU A 751 -4.08 -3.76 6.88
N SER A 752 -2.88 -4.34 7.00
CA SER A 752 -2.64 -5.78 6.79
C SER A 752 -1.25 -6.21 7.24
N LEU A 753 -1.17 -7.37 7.89
CA LEU A 753 0.10 -8.03 8.23
C LEU A 753 0.98 -8.26 6.99
N LEU A 754 0.39 -8.61 5.84
CA LEU A 754 1.15 -8.81 4.60
C LEU A 754 1.79 -7.50 4.10
N ASN A 755 1.07 -6.39 4.19
CA ASN A 755 1.60 -5.08 3.78
C ASN A 755 2.69 -4.59 4.72
N PHE A 756 2.51 -4.81 6.03
CA PHE A 756 3.56 -4.59 7.03
C PHE A 756 4.81 -5.42 6.70
N LEU A 757 4.65 -6.72 6.43
CA LEU A 757 5.76 -7.60 6.08
C LEU A 757 6.40 -7.21 4.73
N LEU A 758 5.65 -6.75 3.74
CA LEU A 758 6.22 -6.27 2.47
C LEU A 758 7.06 -5.00 2.67
N VAL A 759 6.55 -4.01 3.41
CA VAL A 759 7.31 -2.80 3.73
C VAL A 759 8.55 -3.12 4.58
N LEU A 760 8.45 -4.11 5.48
CA LEU A 760 9.55 -4.53 6.34
C LEU A 760 10.59 -5.43 5.62
N PHE A 761 10.17 -6.37 4.77
CA PHE A 761 11.05 -7.37 4.14
C PHE A 761 11.54 -7.01 2.74
N VAL A 762 10.86 -6.13 2.00
CA VAL A 762 11.35 -5.70 0.68
C VAL A 762 12.53 -4.72 0.82
N LEU A 763 12.68 -4.04 1.97
CA LEU A 763 13.90 -3.29 2.33
C LEU A 763 14.12 -3.25 3.86
N PRO A 764 14.57 -4.36 4.49
CA PRO A 764 14.85 -4.43 5.94
C PRO A 764 15.90 -3.41 6.40
N LEU A 765 16.72 -2.91 5.46
CA LEU A 765 17.77 -1.93 5.73
C LEU A 765 17.30 -0.47 5.61
N GLY A 766 16.25 -0.16 4.84
CA GLY A 766 15.88 1.23 4.55
C GLY A 766 15.00 1.90 5.62
N VAL A 767 14.42 1.11 6.54
CA VAL A 767 13.54 1.59 7.64
C VAL A 767 14.33 1.74 8.94
N LEU A 768 15.25 0.80 9.23
CA LEU A 768 15.94 0.73 10.53
C LEU A 768 17.36 1.31 10.53
N PHE A 769 18.09 1.29 9.41
CA PHE A 769 19.43 1.91 9.33
C PHE A 769 19.47 3.45 9.14
N PRO A 770 18.43 4.15 8.64
CA PRO A 770 18.45 5.61 8.53
C PRO A 770 18.82 6.32 9.83
N PHE A 771 18.20 5.89 10.93
CA PHE A 771 18.39 6.53 12.22
C PHE A 771 19.79 6.28 12.81
N PRO A 772 20.32 5.04 12.90
CA PRO A 772 21.71 4.79 13.31
C PRO A 772 22.75 5.44 12.39
N SER A 773 22.51 5.44 11.07
CA SER A 773 23.45 6.01 10.11
C SER A 773 23.47 7.54 10.18
N GLY A 774 22.31 8.18 10.37
CA GLY A 774 22.21 9.62 10.59
C GLY A 774 22.81 10.06 11.93
N ILE A 775 22.65 9.26 12.99
CA ILE A 775 23.36 9.48 14.26
C ILE A 775 24.87 9.39 14.03
N ASN A 776 25.36 8.36 13.34
CA ASN A 776 26.78 8.26 13.00
C ASN A 776 27.27 9.47 12.19
N ALA A 777 26.44 10.05 11.32
CA ALA A 777 26.72 11.30 10.61
C ALA A 777 26.90 12.50 11.54
N LEU A 778 26.04 12.60 12.54
CA LEU A 778 26.06 13.69 13.50
C LEU A 778 27.36 13.68 14.34
N PHE A 779 27.89 12.49 14.62
CA PHE A 779 29.06 12.28 15.48
C PHE A 779 30.37 12.03 14.71
N SER A 780 30.34 11.79 13.40
CA SER A 780 31.56 11.59 12.62
C SER A 780 32.19 12.94 12.23
N GLN A 781 33.21 13.38 12.96
CA GLN A 781 34.15 14.41 12.47
C GLN A 781 35.52 13.77 12.26
N GLY A 782 36.10 13.94 11.07
CA GLY A 782 37.45 13.47 10.79
C GLY A 782 37.83 13.48 9.30
N PRO A 783 38.94 14.14 8.91
CA PRO A 783 39.37 14.23 7.51
C PRO A 783 39.79 12.87 6.91
N ARG A 784 40.23 11.91 7.73
CA ARG A 784 40.79 10.63 7.27
C ARG A 784 39.76 9.61 6.72
N LYS A 785 38.44 9.86 6.84
CA LYS A 785 37.38 8.93 6.38
C LYS A 785 36.24 9.59 5.57
N SER A 786 36.36 10.87 5.22
CA SER A 786 35.28 11.69 4.63
C SER A 786 34.69 11.10 3.34
N ALA A 787 35.52 10.62 2.41
CA ALA A 787 35.06 10.06 1.14
C ALA A 787 34.29 8.72 1.29
N VAL A 788 34.64 7.90 2.30
CA VAL A 788 33.92 6.64 2.59
C VAL A 788 32.58 6.95 3.27
N LEU A 789 32.57 7.93 4.19
CA LEU A 789 31.37 8.40 4.87
C LEU A 789 30.37 9.03 3.89
N ALA A 790 30.83 9.85 2.94
CA ALA A 790 29.99 10.45 1.91
C ALA A 790 29.25 9.40 1.07
N ARG A 791 29.94 8.33 0.67
CA ARG A 791 29.32 7.22 -0.08
C ARG A 791 28.30 6.45 0.76
N LEU A 792 28.52 6.29 2.07
CA LEU A 792 27.56 5.67 2.99
C LEU A 792 26.29 6.52 3.12
N TYR A 793 26.41 7.85 3.28
CA TYR A 793 25.25 8.74 3.38
C TYR A 793 24.47 8.82 2.08
N ALA A 794 25.17 8.86 0.96
CA ALA A 794 24.52 8.88 -0.33
C ALA A 794 23.80 7.53 -0.60
N LEU A 795 24.34 6.39 -0.15
CA LEU A 795 23.68 5.09 -0.24
C LEU A 795 22.41 5.06 0.62
N TRP A 796 22.51 5.62 1.81
CA TRP A 796 21.37 5.80 2.71
C TRP A 796 20.25 6.62 2.06
N ASN A 797 20.54 7.79 1.49
CA ASN A 797 19.54 8.64 0.84
C ASN A 797 18.80 7.90 -0.29
N ILE A 798 19.53 7.15 -1.13
CA ILE A 798 18.92 6.33 -2.19
C ILE A 798 17.96 5.29 -1.58
N THR A 799 18.41 4.52 -0.58
CA THR A 799 17.54 3.50 0.04
C THR A 799 16.33 4.08 0.74
N SER A 800 16.50 5.23 1.39
CA SER A 800 15.44 5.94 2.10
C SER A 800 14.33 6.34 1.14
N LEU A 801 14.68 6.84 -0.04
CA LEU A 801 13.72 7.26 -1.06
C LEU A 801 12.99 6.07 -1.72
N VAL A 802 13.70 4.96 -1.98
CA VAL A 802 13.08 3.72 -2.48
C VAL A 802 12.02 3.20 -1.51
N ASN A 803 12.25 3.28 -0.20
CA ASN A 803 11.26 2.86 0.81
C ASN A 803 9.95 3.65 0.74
N VAL A 804 10.02 4.96 0.46
CA VAL A 804 8.81 5.79 0.29
C VAL A 804 7.99 5.29 -0.88
N VAL A 805 8.67 5.01 -1.99
CA VAL A 805 8.04 4.51 -3.22
C VAL A 805 7.36 3.16 -2.96
N VAL A 806 8.02 2.24 -2.24
CA VAL A 806 7.42 0.96 -1.84
C VAL A 806 6.18 1.16 -0.96
N ALA A 807 6.25 2.05 0.04
CA ALA A 807 5.10 2.36 0.89
C ALA A 807 3.91 2.90 0.08
N PHE A 808 4.15 3.77 -0.91
CA PHE A 808 3.12 4.24 -1.84
C PHE A 808 2.51 3.09 -2.66
N PHE A 809 3.33 2.20 -3.22
CA PHE A 809 2.84 1.04 -3.97
C PHE A 809 2.01 0.11 -3.10
N CYS A 810 2.43 -0.19 -1.87
CA CYS A 810 1.66 -1.02 -0.94
C CYS A 810 0.32 -0.37 -0.57
N GLY A 811 0.31 0.94 -0.28
CA GLY A 811 -0.92 1.69 0.00
C GLY A 811 -1.87 1.71 -1.21
N PHE A 812 -1.32 1.91 -2.41
CA PHE A 812 -2.10 1.93 -3.66
C PHE A 812 -2.71 0.56 -3.99
N ILE A 813 -1.96 -0.53 -3.82
CA ILE A 813 -2.47 -1.90 -4.03
C ILE A 813 -3.58 -2.20 -3.02
N HIS A 814 -3.42 -1.80 -1.75
CA HIS A 814 -4.47 -1.99 -0.75
C HIS A 814 -5.74 -1.19 -1.09
N TYR A 815 -5.59 0.07 -1.50
CA TYR A 815 -6.70 0.92 -1.91
C TYR A 815 -7.47 0.33 -3.10
N THR A 816 -6.77 -0.14 -4.13
CA THR A 816 -7.39 -0.75 -5.31
C THR A 816 -8.03 -2.11 -5.01
N ALA A 817 -7.39 -2.96 -4.20
CA ALA A 817 -7.94 -4.24 -3.77
C ALA A 817 -9.21 -4.08 -2.90
N TYR A 818 -9.26 -3.04 -2.06
CA TYR A 818 -10.42 -2.73 -1.24
C TYR A 818 -11.58 -2.14 -2.06
N SER A 819 -11.30 -1.20 -2.97
CA SER A 819 -12.29 -0.63 -3.89
C SER A 819 -13.00 -1.70 -4.73
N ASN A 820 -12.26 -2.73 -5.14
CA ASN A 820 -12.81 -3.88 -5.86
C ASN A 820 -13.69 -4.80 -4.99
N LYS A 821 -13.45 -4.90 -3.68
CA LYS A 821 -14.31 -5.67 -2.75
C LYS A 821 -15.63 -4.95 -2.47
N LEU A 822 -15.60 -3.62 -2.33
CA LEU A 822 -16.79 -2.79 -2.08
C LEU A 822 -17.82 -2.88 -3.23
N HIS A 823 -17.36 -3.11 -4.48
CA HIS A 823 -18.25 -3.30 -5.63
C HIS A 823 -19.09 -4.59 -5.60
N SER A 824 -18.82 -5.54 -4.68
CA SER A 824 -19.53 -6.82 -4.63
C SER A 824 -20.67 -6.90 -3.60
N ASN A 825 -20.67 -6.05 -2.57
CA ASN A 825 -21.72 -6.03 -1.54
C ASN A 825 -21.97 -4.60 -1.06
N PHE A 826 -23.20 -4.13 -1.24
CA PHE A 826 -23.78 -2.87 -0.80
C PHE A 826 -23.42 -1.58 -1.55
N LYS A 827 -24.47 -1.06 -2.22
CA LYS A 827 -24.55 0.25 -2.86
C LYS A 827 -24.96 1.29 -1.80
N SER A 828 -24.00 1.81 -1.05
CA SER A 828 -24.14 3.11 -0.38
C SER A 828 -22.99 4.01 -0.81
N TRP A 829 -23.34 4.97 -1.65
CA TRP A 829 -22.41 5.96 -2.21
C TRP A 829 -22.25 7.09 -1.20
N ASN A 830 -21.59 6.81 -0.08
CA ASN A 830 -21.04 7.84 0.79
C ASN A 830 -19.52 7.70 0.75
N PHE A 831 -18.88 8.63 0.04
CA PHE A 831 -17.45 8.88 0.16
C PHE A 831 -17.14 9.17 1.64
N SER A 832 -16.69 8.17 2.40
CA SER A 832 -16.17 8.38 3.75
C SER A 832 -14.75 8.96 3.63
N MET A 833 -14.51 10.10 4.29
CA MET A 833 -13.21 10.80 4.25
C MET A 833 -12.06 9.92 4.79
N ASP A 834 -12.31 9.03 5.75
CA ASP A 834 -11.23 8.36 6.52
C ASP A 834 -10.42 7.29 5.76
N GLU A 835 -10.98 6.58 4.78
CA GLU A 835 -10.21 5.55 4.03
C GLU A 835 -9.50 6.11 2.80
N SER A 836 -9.82 7.36 2.45
CA SER A 836 -9.23 8.07 1.31
C SER A 836 -7.89 8.73 1.64
N GLU A 837 -7.50 8.78 2.93
CA GLU A 837 -6.34 9.54 3.44
C GLU A 837 -5.06 8.69 3.65
N TRP A 838 -5.02 7.45 3.15
CA TRP A 838 -3.86 6.55 3.29
C TRP A 838 -2.54 7.16 2.77
N TRP A 839 -2.61 8.11 1.84
CA TRP A 839 -1.48 8.78 1.20
C TRP A 839 -0.87 9.92 2.02
N ILE A 840 -1.52 10.42 3.08
CA ILE A 840 -1.04 11.58 3.86
C ILE A 840 0.31 11.29 4.52
N LEU A 841 0.41 10.19 5.27
CA LEU A 841 1.64 9.82 5.99
C LEU A 841 2.79 9.47 5.01
N PRO A 842 2.59 8.66 3.95
CA PRO A 842 3.60 8.47 2.91
C PRO A 842 4.05 9.76 2.22
N SER A 843 3.14 10.70 1.96
CA SER A 843 3.47 12.01 1.35
C SER A 843 4.26 12.90 2.29
N GLY A 844 3.88 12.95 3.57
CA GLY A 844 4.64 13.67 4.60
C GLY A 844 6.06 13.11 4.76
N LEU A 845 6.20 11.79 4.75
CA LEU A 845 7.48 11.10 4.78
C LEU A 845 8.32 11.35 3.51
N ALA A 846 7.69 11.42 2.33
CA ALA A 846 8.36 11.81 1.08
C ALA A 846 8.94 13.22 1.17
N LEU A 847 8.14 14.18 1.64
CA LEU A 847 8.56 15.57 1.81
C LEU A 847 9.70 15.69 2.83
N CYS A 848 9.57 15.00 3.97
CA CYS A 848 10.60 14.95 5.01
C CYS A 848 11.94 14.45 4.45
N LYS A 849 11.90 13.36 3.69
CA LYS A 849 13.10 12.75 3.09
C LYS A 849 13.76 13.62 2.02
N ILE A 850 13.00 14.32 1.18
CA ILE A 850 13.55 15.26 0.19
C ILE A 850 14.30 16.40 0.89
N ILE A 851 13.76 16.92 2.00
CA ILE A 851 14.40 17.98 2.78
C ILE A 851 15.65 17.43 3.49
N GLN A 852 15.54 16.24 4.09
CA GLN A 852 16.62 15.54 4.78
C GLN A 852 17.81 15.31 3.85
N GLU A 853 17.56 14.77 2.66
CA GLU A 853 18.57 14.49 1.65
C GLU A 853 19.39 15.75 1.29
N ARG A 854 18.71 16.88 1.09
CA ARG A 854 19.37 18.16 0.78
C ARG A 854 20.26 18.65 1.91
N LEU A 855 19.82 18.50 3.15
CA LEU A 855 20.58 18.94 4.33
C LEU A 855 21.77 18.03 4.61
N VAL A 856 21.59 16.72 4.46
CA VAL A 856 22.68 15.73 4.55
C VAL A 856 23.71 16.02 3.48
N ASN A 857 23.32 16.30 2.23
CA ASN A 857 24.26 16.66 1.16
C ASN A 857 25.07 17.92 1.48
N ARG A 858 24.44 18.94 2.08
CA ARG A 858 25.15 20.14 2.56
C ARG A 858 26.13 19.81 3.69
N HIS A 859 25.76 18.90 4.59
CA HIS A 859 26.63 18.47 5.68
C HIS A 859 27.83 17.67 5.18
N VAL A 860 27.60 16.69 4.30
CA VAL A 860 28.66 15.92 3.64
C VAL A 860 29.58 16.84 2.83
N ALA A 861 29.03 17.85 2.15
CA ALA A 861 29.82 18.88 1.48
C ALA A 861 30.75 19.64 2.42
N ASN A 862 30.29 20.01 3.60
CA ASN A 862 31.12 20.68 4.60
C ASN A 862 32.21 19.74 5.19
N GLN A 863 32.00 18.42 5.16
CA GLN A 863 32.98 17.43 5.64
C GLN A 863 34.05 17.10 4.59
N GLU A 864 33.66 16.96 3.31
CA GLU A 864 34.59 16.66 2.21
C GLU A 864 35.43 17.87 1.82
N ILE A 865 34.86 19.08 1.83
CA ILE A 865 35.51 20.31 1.41
C ILE A 865 35.54 21.27 2.60
N GLN A 866 36.65 21.25 3.33
CA GLN A 866 36.85 22.09 4.52
C GLN A 866 37.27 23.51 4.18
N ASP A 867 37.95 23.70 3.03
CA ASP A 867 38.38 25.02 2.58
C ASP A 867 37.30 25.70 1.72
N PRO A 868 36.60 26.72 2.25
CA PRO A 868 35.55 27.42 1.50
C PRO A 868 36.11 28.27 0.35
N SER A 869 37.40 28.63 0.35
CA SER A 869 37.99 29.47 -0.69
C SER A 869 38.05 28.78 -2.07
N LEU A 870 37.92 27.45 -2.12
CA LEU A 870 37.77 26.66 -3.36
C LEU A 870 36.52 27.01 -4.18
N TYR A 871 35.49 27.58 -3.53
CA TYR A 871 34.26 28.04 -4.20
C TYR A 871 34.17 29.57 -4.30
N SER A 872 35.27 30.29 -4.03
CA SER A 872 35.32 31.74 -4.18
C SER A 872 35.04 32.16 -5.62
N ASN A 873 34.28 33.23 -5.80
CA ASN A 873 34.07 33.86 -7.11
C ASN A 873 35.21 34.83 -7.49
N ASP A 874 36.15 35.08 -6.58
CA ASP A 874 37.34 35.91 -6.82
C ASP A 874 38.56 35.00 -7.06
N PRO A 875 39.17 35.03 -8.28
CA PRO A 875 40.37 34.25 -8.60
C PRO A 875 41.54 34.53 -7.67
N ASN A 876 41.69 35.76 -7.17
CA ASN A 876 42.79 36.11 -6.29
C ASN A 876 42.67 35.40 -4.94
N VAL A 877 41.45 35.33 -4.39
CA VAL A 877 41.17 34.62 -3.14
C VAL A 877 41.34 33.11 -3.30
N PHE A 878 41.07 32.57 -4.49
CA PHE A 878 41.27 31.14 -4.77
C PHE A 878 42.75 30.72 -4.76
N TRP A 879 43.64 31.56 -5.32
CA TRP A 879 45.07 31.26 -5.44
C TRP A 879 45.92 31.72 -4.24
N GLN A 880 45.43 32.62 -3.39
CA GLN A 880 46.17 33.15 -2.22
C GLN A 880 46.20 32.22 -1.00
N SER A 881 45.34 31.20 -0.96
CA SER A 881 45.09 30.31 0.19
C SER A 881 46.06 29.14 0.33
#